data_AF-A0AAD5U645-F1
#
_entry.id   AF-A0AAD5U645-F1
#
_cell.length_a   1.000
_cell.length_b   1.000
_cell.length_c   1.000
_cell.angle_alpha   90.00
_cell.angle_beta   90.00
_cell.angle_gamma   90.00
#
_symmetry.space_group_name_H-M   'P 1'
#
loop_
_entity.id
_entity.type
_entity.pdbx_description
1 polymer ?
#
loop_
_entity_poly.entity_id
_entity_poly.type
_entity_poly.pdbx_seq_one_letter_code
_entity_poly.pdbx_strand_id
1 'polypeptide(L)'
;MSGTTELQCDTSNFGVNDIRTLLLLVESPEHSVAITALESLTKYADIASKHRLQLLNFEIMNILLRLINSKELNLKKAAVSCLAATTEISKVKNFNNDYLNRCTLLDDIHPDMRRKEVIEGIIALLNTEEAAEVIDEAAFALANCAKDFGNKSQIRKSGGIKALVTLLDFSDPDVKKNAALALACILEDFTNRSEIRYVGGLSSLYDLLSNEFKEIQSNALLSIIRCAEDRCNRIEFRKFNAVKKLIDLLQPENSELHQNILLAIATLLEDSDIVLSFVQIAGSLNLLLKFLSSEDNKCKQYSSLAIGKAAKLQLTQIEIAKLGGIETMVKLLSHDNLEVNRQCVLALSSMCLNPKVRTRVKTLGLQTVTNLLNFDDIVVNINACECLINLAEDSEIRLEMAKNNGLNLLSLSVLKPDFKLQSSACLAIARCMNDGDCRIQMAKQTSKIESLVELLKSKDVNCCKNAALAISNACEFAPNALIACQSGAIESLISLISDTKRNSSRFAMDALENLLNHFLPAKYWLSNKLTKDNIIQDGFYDFGSAGKSLESLMKPFPSLSQLKEQKIDKKRETLLVDSNVDPKFVELCDQSLAGLSQSKPSEQIKHVAKVVSQHLGGFMEDKSKLSLLGYKFHITEAKMQQGENVLQIGNLKFGTFYHRALLFKAICDKIGLSPCTLIRGEYNRCWNEVCLSKMALLPSKPATPAATKVEKTSSKPGSREKEVRGGSGNTDKSAGKGSSDDAGPNSGKALNAFKKLALSQSTASTIPPPETFQYNFFYDEQDTVENNNNWGIVDLMFNPGEILRLGSSEARDYTRISSDFE
;
A
#
# COMPACT_ATOMS: atom_id res chain seq x y z
N MET A 1 26.37 5.39 -58.09
CA MET A 1 27.03 6.71 -58.00
C MET A 1 27.04 7.09 -56.52
N SER A 2 28.00 6.55 -55.76
CA SER A 2 29.22 7.28 -55.35
C SER A 2 28.90 8.47 -54.44
N GLY A 3 28.45 8.18 -53.21
CA GLY A 3 28.51 9.12 -52.09
C GLY A 3 29.73 8.78 -51.25
N THR A 4 30.87 9.40 -51.59
CA THR A 4 32.08 9.44 -50.77
C THR A 4 31.75 10.20 -49.49
N THR A 5 31.32 9.49 -48.44
CA THR A 5 31.25 10.05 -47.08
C THR A 5 32.66 10.32 -46.62
N GLU A 6 32.94 11.61 -46.40
CA GLU A 6 34.22 12.23 -46.08
C GLU A 6 35.04 11.40 -45.06
N LEU A 7 36.12 10.79 -45.57
CA LEU A 7 37.24 10.27 -44.78
C LEU A 7 38.16 11.40 -44.28
N GLN A 8 37.84 12.65 -44.60
CA GLN A 8 38.71 13.80 -44.37
C GLN A 8 38.89 14.10 -42.88
N CYS A 9 40.12 13.88 -42.41
CA CYS A 9 40.63 14.42 -41.16
C CYS A 9 41.43 15.68 -41.49
N ASP A 10 41.14 16.80 -40.84
CA ASP A 10 41.88 18.05 -41.07
C ASP A 10 43.25 17.95 -40.37
N THR A 11 44.26 17.44 -41.09
CA THR A 11 45.61 17.20 -40.57
C THR A 11 46.60 18.23 -41.09
N SER A 12 46.60 19.41 -40.45
CA SER A 12 47.52 20.50 -40.78
C SER A 12 49.03 20.13 -40.74
N ASN A 13 49.39 19.00 -40.10
CA ASN A 13 50.79 18.55 -39.95
C ASN A 13 51.26 17.46 -40.93
N PHE A 14 50.37 16.68 -41.56
CA PHE A 14 50.77 15.56 -42.43
C PHE A 14 50.21 15.63 -43.85
N GLY A 15 49.17 16.44 -44.11
CA GLY A 15 48.50 16.44 -45.42
C GLY A 15 47.82 15.10 -45.76
N VAL A 16 47.55 14.26 -44.75
CA VAL A 16 46.96 12.93 -44.88
C VAL A 16 45.48 13.01 -44.54
N ASN A 17 44.62 12.80 -45.54
CA ASN A 17 43.16 12.86 -45.40
C ASN A 17 42.52 11.48 -45.16
N ASP A 18 43.30 10.41 -44.93
CA ASP A 18 42.79 9.06 -44.70
C ASP A 18 43.21 8.52 -43.33
N ILE A 19 42.21 8.19 -42.50
CA ILE A 19 42.36 7.65 -41.15
C ILE A 19 43.17 6.34 -41.15
N ARG A 20 43.00 5.48 -42.18
CA ARG A 20 43.76 4.23 -42.27
C ARG A 20 45.25 4.48 -42.44
N THR A 21 45.60 5.53 -43.17
CA THR A 21 46.99 5.94 -43.34
C THR A 21 47.56 6.45 -42.01
N LEU A 22 46.79 7.22 -41.23
CA LEU A 22 47.21 7.63 -39.89
C LEU A 22 47.41 6.41 -38.95
N LEU A 23 46.51 5.42 -38.98
CA LEU A 23 46.65 4.19 -38.19
C LEU A 23 47.93 3.42 -38.52
N LEU A 24 48.35 3.38 -39.80
CA LEU A 24 49.62 2.80 -40.20
C LEU A 24 50.82 3.61 -39.68
N LEU A 25 50.73 4.95 -39.73
CA LEU A 25 51.80 5.83 -39.25
C LEU A 25 52.01 5.75 -37.73
N VAL A 26 50.98 5.36 -36.96
CA VAL A 26 51.11 5.10 -35.51
C VAL A 26 52.07 3.94 -35.22
N GLU A 27 52.21 2.97 -36.12
CA GLU A 27 53.15 1.84 -35.99
C GLU A 27 54.54 2.14 -36.57
N SER A 28 54.82 3.38 -36.96
CA SER A 28 56.14 3.79 -37.47
C SER A 28 57.24 3.50 -36.42
N PRO A 29 58.41 2.99 -36.83
CA PRO A 29 59.55 2.85 -35.94
C PRO A 29 60.09 4.22 -35.46
N GLU A 30 59.78 5.31 -36.18
CA GLU A 30 60.14 6.66 -35.78
C GLU A 30 59.09 7.22 -34.81
N HIS A 31 59.47 7.36 -33.53
CA HIS A 31 58.57 7.83 -32.48
C HIS A 31 57.96 9.19 -32.77
N SER A 32 58.69 10.12 -33.41
CA SER A 32 58.15 11.42 -33.81
C SER A 32 56.95 11.29 -34.76
N VAL A 33 57.04 10.39 -35.74
CA VAL A 33 55.96 10.13 -36.70
C VAL A 33 54.75 9.50 -36.01
N ALA A 34 55.00 8.50 -35.16
CA ALA A 34 53.95 7.84 -34.40
C ALA A 34 53.21 8.79 -33.45
N ILE A 35 53.94 9.68 -32.75
CA ILE A 35 53.38 10.70 -31.86
C ILE A 35 52.46 11.65 -32.63
N THR A 36 52.94 12.25 -33.73
CA THR A 36 52.11 13.20 -34.48
C THR A 36 50.89 12.50 -35.12
N ALA A 37 51.01 11.21 -35.47
CA ALA A 37 49.88 10.41 -35.96
C ALA A 37 48.83 10.21 -34.86
N LEU A 38 49.26 9.84 -33.64
CA LEU A 38 48.38 9.73 -32.47
C LEU A 38 47.69 11.06 -32.14
N GLU A 39 48.43 12.17 -32.11
CA GLU A 39 47.86 13.50 -31.87
C GLU A 39 46.79 13.88 -32.90
N SER A 40 47.01 13.50 -34.16
CA SER A 40 46.03 13.72 -35.24
C SER A 40 44.77 12.86 -35.03
N LEU A 41 44.93 11.61 -34.59
CA LEU A 41 43.83 10.71 -34.26
C LEU A 41 43.06 11.16 -33.01
N THR A 42 43.73 11.70 -31.99
CA THR A 42 43.09 12.31 -30.82
C THR A 42 42.18 13.46 -31.24
N LYS A 43 42.71 14.41 -32.01
CA LYS A 43 41.91 15.53 -32.56
C LYS A 43 40.74 15.02 -33.39
N TYR A 44 40.94 13.97 -34.18
CA TYR A 44 39.88 13.35 -34.96
C TYR A 44 38.75 12.79 -34.07
N ALA A 45 39.11 12.09 -33.00
CA ALA A 45 38.20 11.51 -32.03
C ALA A 45 37.36 12.59 -31.30
N ASP A 46 37.98 13.71 -30.94
CA ASP A 46 37.32 14.78 -30.18
C ASP A 46 36.20 15.50 -30.96
N ILE A 47 36.25 15.48 -32.30
CA ILE A 47 35.29 16.20 -33.15
C ILE A 47 33.86 15.63 -33.01
N ALA A 48 33.69 14.31 -32.98
CA ALA A 48 32.36 13.71 -32.97
C ALA A 48 32.33 12.25 -32.48
N SER A 49 31.21 11.82 -31.89
CA SER A 49 30.97 10.40 -31.53
C SER A 49 31.17 9.44 -32.70
N LYS A 50 30.71 9.81 -33.90
CA LYS A 50 30.88 8.99 -35.12
C LYS A 50 32.35 8.69 -35.44
N HIS A 51 33.26 9.63 -35.15
CA HIS A 51 34.70 9.45 -35.41
C HIS A 51 35.31 8.47 -34.42
N ARG A 52 34.96 8.58 -33.13
CA ARG A 52 35.34 7.58 -32.11
C ARG A 52 34.90 6.18 -32.48
N LEU A 53 33.63 6.03 -32.89
CA LEU A 53 33.10 4.75 -33.36
C LEU A 53 33.86 4.22 -34.58
N GLN A 54 34.23 5.08 -35.53
CA GLN A 54 35.05 4.68 -36.68
C GLN A 54 36.44 4.18 -36.26
N LEU A 55 37.11 4.85 -35.33
CA LEU A 55 38.41 4.40 -34.82
C LEU A 55 38.31 3.06 -34.09
N LEU A 56 37.27 2.88 -33.28
CA LEU A 56 36.98 1.62 -32.59
C LEU A 56 36.69 0.48 -33.57
N ASN A 57 35.93 0.75 -34.63
CA ASN A 57 35.69 -0.22 -35.71
C ASN A 57 36.95 -0.58 -36.51
N PHE A 58 37.97 0.30 -36.50
CA PHE A 58 39.30 0.00 -37.06
C PHE A 58 40.26 -0.62 -36.04
N GLU A 59 39.75 -1.14 -34.93
CA GLU A 59 40.52 -1.87 -33.91
C GLU A 59 41.69 -1.07 -33.31
N ILE A 60 41.55 0.26 -33.24
CA ILE A 60 42.59 1.16 -32.70
C ILE A 60 43.05 0.74 -31.29
N MET A 61 42.17 0.14 -30.47
CA MET A 61 42.51 -0.30 -29.11
C MET A 61 43.65 -1.32 -29.08
N ASN A 62 43.79 -2.17 -30.10
CA ASN A 62 44.90 -3.13 -30.19
C ASN A 62 46.26 -2.43 -30.36
N ILE A 63 46.25 -1.29 -31.06
CA ILE A 63 47.45 -0.46 -31.25
C ILE A 63 47.74 0.30 -29.95
N LEU A 64 46.73 0.96 -29.38
CA LEU A 64 46.87 1.75 -28.16
C LEU A 64 47.33 0.89 -26.97
N LEU A 65 46.75 -0.29 -26.76
CA LEU A 65 47.15 -1.21 -25.69
C LEU A 65 48.63 -1.61 -25.72
N ARG A 66 49.23 -1.69 -26.90
CA ARG A 66 50.68 -1.92 -27.02
C ARG A 66 51.47 -0.65 -26.69
N LEU A 67 51.05 0.50 -27.21
CA LEU A 67 51.78 1.76 -27.09
C LEU A 67 51.71 2.39 -25.70
N ILE A 68 50.63 2.18 -24.94
CA ILE A 68 50.56 2.64 -23.54
C ILE A 68 51.61 1.97 -22.64
N ASN A 69 52.17 0.84 -23.06
CA ASN A 69 53.26 0.15 -22.38
C ASN A 69 54.66 0.56 -22.89
N SER A 70 54.75 1.58 -23.75
CA SER A 70 56.02 2.09 -24.27
C SER A 70 56.93 2.61 -23.15
N LYS A 71 58.24 2.39 -23.31
CA LYS A 71 59.26 3.01 -22.45
C LYS A 71 59.54 4.46 -22.82
N GLU A 72 59.18 4.88 -24.03
CA GLU A 72 59.33 6.26 -24.47
C GLU A 72 58.12 7.07 -23.97
N LEU A 73 58.40 8.09 -23.17
CA LEU A 73 57.39 8.83 -22.40
C LEU A 73 56.43 9.60 -23.29
N ASN A 74 56.91 10.27 -24.35
CA ASN A 74 56.05 11.11 -25.19
C ASN A 74 55.09 10.28 -26.04
N LEU A 75 55.54 9.14 -26.53
CA LEU A 75 54.74 8.14 -27.23
C LEU A 75 53.70 7.54 -26.30
N LYS A 76 54.09 7.20 -25.06
CA LYS A 76 53.14 6.75 -24.04
C LYS A 76 52.06 7.83 -23.81
N LYS A 77 52.46 9.08 -23.57
CA LYS A 77 51.53 10.22 -23.38
C LYS A 77 50.56 10.36 -24.55
N ALA A 78 51.07 10.39 -25.78
CA ALA A 78 50.25 10.49 -26.99
C ALA A 78 49.27 9.31 -27.13
N ALA A 79 49.72 8.09 -26.80
CA ALA A 79 48.88 6.89 -26.86
C ALA A 79 47.76 6.93 -25.81
N VAL A 80 48.06 7.33 -24.58
CA VAL A 80 47.06 7.42 -23.49
C VAL A 80 46.05 8.54 -23.75
N SER A 81 46.48 9.68 -24.27
CA SER A 81 45.56 10.76 -24.67
C SER A 81 44.63 10.32 -25.81
N CYS A 82 45.16 9.60 -26.82
CA CYS A 82 44.32 9.00 -27.88
C CYS A 82 43.34 7.94 -27.32
N LEU A 83 43.76 7.16 -26.33
CA LEU A 83 42.90 6.21 -25.61
C LEU A 83 41.78 6.92 -24.85
N ALA A 84 42.10 8.02 -24.16
CA ALA A 84 41.13 8.81 -23.41
C ALA A 84 40.10 9.45 -24.35
N ALA A 85 40.53 10.04 -25.47
CA ALA A 85 39.65 10.62 -26.48
C ALA A 85 38.76 9.56 -27.16
N THR A 86 39.30 8.37 -27.47
CA THR A 86 38.51 7.30 -28.11
C THR A 86 37.48 6.67 -27.17
N THR A 87 37.73 6.66 -25.85
CA THR A 87 36.79 6.16 -24.85
C THR A 87 35.70 7.17 -24.47
N GLU A 88 35.83 8.44 -24.87
CA GLU A 88 34.86 9.46 -24.48
C GLU A 88 33.47 9.20 -25.09
N ILE A 89 32.48 9.00 -24.22
CA ILE A 89 31.09 8.87 -24.65
C ILE A 89 30.46 10.26 -24.67
N SER A 90 29.92 10.67 -25.82
CA SER A 90 29.30 11.98 -26.00
C SER A 90 28.26 12.26 -24.91
N LYS A 91 28.27 13.50 -24.42
CA LYS A 91 27.35 14.00 -23.40
C LYS A 91 25.91 13.74 -23.84
N VAL A 92 25.28 12.70 -23.31
CA VAL A 92 23.84 12.70 -23.14
C VAL A 92 23.55 13.90 -22.25
N LYS A 93 22.81 14.88 -22.78
CA LYS A 93 22.30 16.01 -22.00
C LYS A 93 21.67 15.41 -20.74
N ASN A 94 22.19 15.83 -19.57
CA ASN A 94 21.66 15.58 -18.22
C ASN A 94 22.36 14.49 -17.37
N PHE A 95 23.69 14.53 -17.22
CA PHE A 95 24.32 13.95 -16.01
C PHE A 95 24.09 14.79 -14.74
N ASN A 96 23.47 15.97 -14.87
CA ASN A 96 23.16 16.82 -13.73
C ASN A 96 21.86 16.38 -13.05
N ASN A 97 22.02 15.46 -12.08
CA ASN A 97 21.22 15.40 -10.86
C ASN A 97 19.81 14.75 -10.95
N ASP A 98 19.50 13.96 -11.97
CA ASP A 98 18.23 13.20 -12.00
C ASP A 98 18.35 11.88 -11.22
N TYR A 99 18.48 11.98 -9.89
CA TYR A 99 18.54 10.84 -8.97
C TYR A 99 17.32 9.91 -9.04
N LEU A 100 16.22 10.35 -9.67
CA LEU A 100 14.98 9.59 -9.81
C LEU A 100 14.79 8.86 -11.14
N ASN A 101 15.57 9.17 -12.19
CA ASN A 101 15.45 8.49 -13.49
C ASN A 101 16.63 7.53 -13.70
N ARG A 102 16.50 6.32 -13.16
CA ARG A 102 17.34 5.20 -13.60
C ARG A 102 16.90 4.76 -14.99
N CYS A 103 17.89 4.65 -15.88
CA CYS A 103 17.82 4.09 -17.23
C CYS A 103 17.17 4.99 -18.28
N THR A 104 17.94 5.95 -18.80
CA THR A 104 17.92 6.16 -20.24
C THR A 104 19.02 5.27 -20.83
N LEU A 105 18.61 4.40 -21.75
CA LEU A 105 19.47 3.50 -22.50
C LEU A 105 20.59 4.32 -23.13
N LEU A 106 21.82 4.16 -22.60
CA LEU A 106 23.03 4.59 -23.29
C LEU A 106 23.04 3.87 -24.64
N ASP A 107 23.19 4.63 -25.73
CA ASP A 107 23.60 4.07 -27.02
C ASP A 107 24.75 3.07 -26.76
N ASP A 108 24.62 1.83 -27.26
CA ASP A 108 25.48 0.71 -26.90
C ASP A 108 26.97 1.09 -26.97
N ILE A 109 27.64 1.13 -25.81
CA ILE A 109 29.09 1.33 -25.73
C ILE A 109 29.77 0.23 -26.53
N HIS A 110 30.68 0.64 -27.41
CA HIS A 110 31.34 -0.26 -28.35
C HIS A 110 31.96 -1.47 -27.62
N PRO A 111 31.76 -2.72 -28.09
CA PRO A 111 32.21 -3.92 -27.39
C PRO A 111 33.71 -3.94 -27.08
N ASP A 112 34.52 -3.32 -27.93
CA ASP A 112 35.97 -3.21 -27.76
C ASP A 112 36.37 -2.47 -26.46
N MET A 113 35.56 -1.50 -26.01
CA MET A 113 35.76 -0.81 -24.73
C MET A 113 35.38 -1.66 -23.50
N ARG A 114 34.70 -2.80 -23.69
CA ARG A 114 34.35 -3.74 -22.61
C ARG A 114 35.41 -4.83 -22.44
N ARG A 115 36.43 -4.85 -23.29
CA ARG A 115 37.51 -5.83 -23.22
C ARG A 115 38.24 -5.70 -21.91
N LYS A 116 38.46 -6.85 -21.28
CA LYS A 116 39.15 -6.96 -20.00
C LYS A 116 40.55 -6.35 -20.08
N GLU A 117 41.25 -6.57 -21.19
CA GLU A 117 42.60 -6.08 -21.43
C GLU A 117 42.66 -4.55 -21.51
N VAL A 118 41.62 -3.92 -22.07
CA VAL A 118 41.51 -2.44 -22.11
C VAL A 118 41.38 -1.89 -20.70
N ILE A 119 40.45 -2.42 -19.91
CA ILE A 119 40.25 -1.97 -18.52
C ILE A 119 41.49 -2.21 -17.66
N GLU A 120 42.13 -3.39 -17.77
CA GLU A 120 43.33 -3.71 -17.01
C GLU A 120 44.54 -2.88 -17.45
N GLY A 121 44.67 -2.60 -18.75
CA GLY A 121 45.71 -1.72 -19.29
C GLY A 121 45.57 -0.29 -18.77
N ILE A 122 44.35 0.26 -18.73
CA ILE A 122 44.09 1.58 -18.15
C ILE A 122 44.41 1.60 -16.65
N ILE A 123 43.96 0.59 -15.89
CA ILE A 123 44.23 0.51 -14.45
C ILE A 123 45.74 0.41 -14.15
N ALA A 124 46.52 -0.28 -14.99
CA ALA A 124 47.96 -0.39 -14.82
C ALA A 124 48.68 0.97 -14.92
N LEU A 125 48.13 1.93 -15.68
CA LEU A 125 48.66 3.29 -15.80
C LEU A 125 48.31 4.18 -14.60
N LEU A 126 47.37 3.78 -13.74
CA LEU A 126 47.00 4.48 -12.50
C LEU A 126 48.03 4.23 -11.37
N ASN A 127 49.31 4.18 -11.72
CA ASN A 127 50.42 4.01 -10.80
C ASN A 127 51.04 5.37 -10.49
N THR A 128 51.28 5.66 -9.21
CA THR A 128 51.89 6.92 -8.73
C THR A 128 53.31 7.16 -9.23
N GLU A 129 53.98 6.15 -9.79
CA GLU A 129 55.32 6.27 -10.40
C GLU A 129 55.29 6.80 -11.85
N GLU A 130 54.12 6.83 -12.50
CA GLU A 130 53.97 7.37 -13.86
C GLU A 130 53.94 8.92 -13.85
N ALA A 131 54.12 9.52 -15.03
CA ALA A 131 54.00 10.97 -15.17
C ALA A 131 52.55 11.42 -14.91
N ALA A 132 52.37 12.57 -14.24
CA ALA A 132 51.05 13.10 -13.88
C ALA A 132 50.08 13.15 -15.07
N GLU A 133 50.55 13.62 -16.24
CA GLU A 133 49.78 13.67 -17.49
C GLU A 133 49.29 12.29 -17.97
N VAL A 134 50.09 11.23 -17.77
CA VAL A 134 49.71 9.86 -18.12
C VAL A 134 48.63 9.35 -17.17
N ILE A 135 48.80 9.61 -15.88
CA ILE A 135 47.84 9.21 -14.84
C ILE A 135 46.51 9.94 -15.05
N ASP A 136 46.56 11.24 -15.34
CA ASP A 136 45.39 12.08 -15.57
C ASP A 136 44.53 11.55 -16.72
N GLU A 137 45.14 11.36 -17.89
CA GLU A 137 44.47 10.84 -19.07
C GLU A 137 43.98 9.40 -18.87
N ALA A 138 44.74 8.56 -18.16
CA ALA A 138 44.30 7.21 -17.80
C ALA A 138 43.09 7.23 -16.85
N ALA A 139 43.07 8.13 -15.86
CA ALA A 139 41.93 8.28 -14.94
C ALA A 139 40.70 8.79 -15.68
N PHE A 140 40.87 9.72 -16.63
CA PHE A 140 39.80 10.20 -17.50
C PHE A 140 39.24 9.09 -18.41
N ALA A 141 40.11 8.30 -19.05
CA ALA A 141 39.72 7.13 -19.84
C ALA A 141 38.93 6.11 -19.00
N LEU A 142 39.37 5.85 -17.76
CA LEU A 142 38.68 4.95 -16.85
C LEU A 142 37.31 5.49 -16.42
N ALA A 143 37.21 6.80 -16.16
CA ALA A 143 35.93 7.45 -15.85
C ALA A 143 34.93 7.30 -17.00
N ASN A 144 35.38 7.45 -18.25
CA ASN A 144 34.57 7.22 -19.43
C ASN A 144 34.12 5.76 -19.54
N CYS A 145 35.04 4.81 -19.35
CA CYS A 145 34.71 3.39 -19.35
C CYS A 145 33.72 3.03 -18.23
N ALA A 146 33.82 3.67 -17.07
CA ALA A 146 32.95 3.46 -15.91
C ALA A 146 31.51 3.96 -16.12
N LYS A 147 31.19 4.68 -17.20
CA LYS A 147 29.80 5.01 -17.55
C LYS A 147 29.02 3.75 -17.96
N ASP A 148 29.68 2.73 -18.52
CA ASP A 148 29.08 1.42 -18.79
C ASP A 148 28.86 0.62 -17.50
N PHE A 149 27.67 0.03 -17.32
CA PHE A 149 27.41 -0.80 -16.14
C PHE A 149 28.26 -2.09 -16.12
N GLY A 150 28.55 -2.69 -17.28
CA GLY A 150 29.38 -3.89 -17.38
C GLY A 150 30.82 -3.64 -16.94
N ASN A 151 31.40 -2.51 -17.35
CA ASN A 151 32.76 -2.13 -16.98
C ASN A 151 32.92 -1.86 -15.47
N LYS A 152 31.92 -1.29 -14.78
CA LYS A 152 31.98 -1.02 -13.33
C LYS A 152 32.38 -2.27 -12.53
N SER A 153 31.83 -3.43 -12.90
CA SER A 153 32.15 -4.71 -12.25
C SER A 153 33.59 -5.16 -12.53
N GLN A 154 34.05 -5.02 -13.77
CA GLN A 154 35.41 -5.39 -14.16
C GLN A 154 36.46 -4.48 -13.52
N ILE A 155 36.21 -3.17 -13.51
CA ILE A 155 37.09 -2.19 -12.86
C ILE A 155 37.29 -2.53 -11.38
N ARG A 156 36.21 -2.90 -10.67
CA ARG A 156 36.32 -3.37 -9.27
C ARG A 156 37.20 -4.62 -9.17
N LYS A 157 36.93 -5.66 -9.96
CA LYS A 157 37.65 -6.94 -9.90
C LYS A 157 39.14 -6.79 -10.20
N SER A 158 39.49 -5.88 -11.10
CA SER A 158 40.88 -5.59 -11.46
C SER A 158 41.58 -4.62 -10.49
N GLY A 159 40.96 -4.28 -9.34
CA GLY A 159 41.57 -3.43 -8.31
C GLY A 159 41.53 -1.93 -8.60
N GLY A 160 40.77 -1.49 -9.61
CA GLY A 160 40.71 -0.09 -10.03
C GLY A 160 40.20 0.87 -8.96
N ILE A 161 39.28 0.44 -8.08
CA ILE A 161 38.80 1.28 -6.95
C ILE A 161 39.97 1.62 -6.01
N LYS A 162 40.82 0.64 -5.68
CA LYS A 162 41.98 0.86 -4.82
C LYS A 162 42.97 1.83 -5.46
N ALA A 163 43.28 1.63 -6.76
CA ALA A 163 44.17 2.50 -7.50
C ALA A 163 43.67 3.95 -7.53
N LEU A 164 42.39 4.16 -7.86
CA LEU A 164 41.77 5.48 -7.87
C LEU A 164 41.76 6.15 -6.50
N VAL A 165 41.53 5.40 -5.41
CA VAL A 165 41.58 5.94 -4.05
C VAL A 165 42.98 6.45 -3.71
N THR A 166 44.03 5.73 -4.10
CA THR A 166 45.42 6.20 -3.92
C THR A 166 45.68 7.51 -4.66
N LEU A 167 45.07 7.72 -5.83
CA LEU A 167 45.24 8.95 -6.61
C LEU A 167 44.51 10.17 -6.04
N LEU A 168 43.58 10.01 -5.09
CA LEU A 168 42.92 11.15 -4.43
C LEU A 168 43.90 12.00 -3.60
N ASP A 169 45.01 11.41 -3.18
CA ASP A 169 46.07 12.07 -2.41
C ASP A 169 47.20 12.63 -3.30
N PHE A 170 47.14 12.41 -4.62
CA PHE A 170 48.19 12.79 -5.57
C PHE A 170 48.36 14.31 -5.70
N SER A 171 49.57 14.86 -5.84
CA SER A 171 49.75 16.33 -5.79
C SER A 171 49.07 17.11 -6.92
N ASP A 172 48.89 16.48 -8.08
CA ASP A 172 48.32 17.12 -9.26
C ASP A 172 46.78 17.24 -9.17
N PRO A 173 46.20 18.45 -9.31
CA PRO A 173 44.75 18.65 -9.21
C PRO A 173 43.93 17.94 -10.29
N ASP A 174 44.43 17.84 -11.52
CA ASP A 174 43.71 17.21 -12.62
C ASP A 174 43.61 15.69 -12.41
N VAL A 175 44.71 15.07 -11.97
CA VAL A 175 44.72 13.67 -11.53
C VAL A 175 43.67 13.43 -10.43
N LYS A 176 43.63 14.28 -9.38
CA LYS A 176 42.63 14.16 -8.32
C LYS A 176 41.21 14.29 -8.84
N LYS A 177 40.96 15.29 -9.69
CA LYS A 177 39.66 15.58 -10.30
C LYS A 177 39.15 14.37 -11.07
N ASN A 178 39.97 13.81 -11.96
CA ASN A 178 39.60 12.69 -12.81
C ASN A 178 39.52 11.36 -12.02
N ALA A 179 40.36 11.16 -11.00
CA ALA A 179 40.22 10.03 -10.10
C ALA A 179 38.90 10.07 -9.30
N ALA A 180 38.53 11.23 -8.76
CA ALA A 180 37.26 11.43 -8.08
C ALA A 180 36.05 11.27 -9.01
N LEU A 181 36.17 11.73 -10.27
CA LEU A 181 35.14 11.54 -11.29
C LEU A 181 34.92 10.05 -11.59
N ALA A 182 36.00 9.30 -11.80
CA ALA A 182 35.93 7.86 -12.04
C ALA A 182 35.25 7.13 -10.87
N LEU A 183 35.60 7.46 -9.63
CA LEU A 183 34.94 6.91 -8.44
C LEU A 183 33.45 7.24 -8.42
N ALA A 184 33.05 8.48 -8.73
CA ALA A 184 31.64 8.89 -8.76
C ALA A 184 30.82 8.03 -9.74
N CYS A 185 31.38 7.70 -10.92
CA CYS A 185 30.76 6.81 -11.90
C CYS A 185 30.71 5.35 -11.42
N ILE A 186 31.81 4.82 -10.87
CA ILE A 186 31.92 3.42 -10.44
C ILE A 186 30.97 3.12 -9.26
N LEU A 187 30.75 4.09 -8.36
CA LEU A 187 29.92 3.94 -7.16
C LEU A 187 28.41 3.91 -7.41
N GLU A 188 27.97 4.15 -8.64
CA GLU A 188 26.58 3.92 -9.05
C GLU A 188 26.16 2.46 -8.87
N ASP A 189 27.08 1.52 -9.10
CA ASP A 189 26.90 0.10 -8.78
C ASP A 189 26.99 -0.11 -7.27
N PHE A 190 25.91 -0.63 -6.67
CA PHE A 190 25.82 -0.87 -5.24
C PHE A 190 26.88 -1.85 -4.72
N THR A 191 27.38 -2.76 -5.55
CA THR A 191 28.42 -3.73 -5.16
C THR A 191 29.78 -3.07 -4.92
N ASN A 192 30.01 -1.89 -5.49
CA ASN A 192 31.28 -1.15 -5.36
C ASN A 192 31.33 -0.30 -4.08
N ARG A 193 30.18 -0.02 -3.47
CA ARG A 193 30.05 0.86 -2.29
C ARG A 193 30.68 0.25 -1.04
N SER A 194 30.70 -1.08 -0.91
CA SER A 194 31.43 -1.74 0.18
C SER A 194 32.94 -1.74 -0.04
N GLU A 195 33.38 -1.87 -1.30
CA GLU A 195 34.80 -1.95 -1.63
C GLU A 195 35.54 -0.65 -1.29
N ILE A 196 34.97 0.50 -1.66
CA ILE A 196 35.58 1.81 -1.36
C ILE A 196 35.81 2.00 0.14
N ARG A 197 34.94 1.43 0.99
CA ARG A 197 35.10 1.45 2.45
C ARG A 197 36.27 0.58 2.91
N TYR A 198 36.42 -0.62 2.35
CA TYR A 198 37.50 -1.54 2.73
C TYR A 198 38.89 -1.03 2.33
N VAL A 199 38.98 -0.31 1.22
CA VAL A 199 40.24 0.31 0.78
C VAL A 199 40.50 1.68 1.44
N GLY A 200 39.67 2.11 2.39
CA GLY A 200 39.86 3.37 3.13
C GLY A 200 39.42 4.64 2.38
N GLY A 201 38.80 4.52 1.20
CA GLY A 201 38.49 5.64 0.33
C GLY A 201 37.45 6.63 0.87
N LEU A 202 36.63 6.24 1.86
CA LEU A 202 35.66 7.17 2.46
C LEU A 202 36.34 8.34 3.19
N SER A 203 37.51 8.11 3.81
CA SER A 203 38.28 9.19 4.46
C SER A 203 38.84 10.15 3.43
N SER A 204 39.49 9.62 2.38
CA SER A 204 40.03 10.45 1.29
C SER A 204 38.95 11.28 0.61
N LEU A 205 37.76 10.71 0.33
CA LEU A 205 36.63 11.46 -0.21
C LEU A 205 36.15 12.57 0.75
N TYR A 206 36.11 12.30 2.06
CA TYR A 206 35.77 13.29 3.07
C TYR A 206 36.79 14.43 3.14
N ASP A 207 38.08 14.14 2.99
CA ASP A 207 39.16 15.12 3.03
C ASP A 207 39.11 16.05 1.80
N LEU A 208 38.77 15.51 0.62
CA LEU A 208 38.56 16.30 -0.60
C LEU A 208 37.44 17.35 -0.50
N LEU A 209 36.53 17.24 0.46
CA LEU A 209 35.54 18.30 0.72
C LEU A 209 36.19 19.63 1.16
N SER A 210 37.45 19.62 1.60
CA SER A 210 38.21 20.82 1.95
C SER A 210 39.15 21.29 0.84
N ASN A 211 39.09 20.69 -0.36
CA ASN A 211 39.95 21.06 -1.46
C ASN A 211 39.63 22.48 -1.99
N GLU A 212 40.64 23.20 -2.46
CA GLU A 212 40.48 24.55 -3.01
C GLU A 212 39.73 24.57 -4.35
N PHE A 213 39.80 23.47 -5.13
CA PHE A 213 39.16 23.35 -6.43
C PHE A 213 37.75 22.78 -6.30
N LYS A 214 36.77 23.58 -6.75
CA LYS A 214 35.34 23.29 -6.63
C LYS A 214 34.91 22.08 -7.46
N GLU A 215 35.54 21.84 -8.61
CA GLU A 215 35.31 20.64 -9.42
C GLU A 215 35.68 19.36 -8.67
N ILE A 216 36.80 19.36 -7.95
CA ILE A 216 37.23 18.23 -7.11
C ILE A 216 36.24 18.03 -5.96
N GLN A 217 35.84 19.11 -5.29
CA GLN A 217 34.80 19.06 -4.24
C GLN A 217 33.49 18.49 -4.78
N SER A 218 33.08 18.88 -5.98
CA SER A 218 31.86 18.40 -6.64
C SER A 218 31.91 16.89 -6.91
N ASN A 219 33.00 16.38 -7.48
CA ASN A 219 33.19 14.94 -7.73
C ASN A 219 33.27 14.13 -6.42
N ALA A 220 33.89 14.69 -5.39
CA ALA A 220 33.92 14.10 -4.05
C ALA A 220 32.50 14.02 -3.45
N LEU A 221 31.70 15.10 -3.54
CA LEU A 221 30.32 15.12 -3.07
C LEU A 221 29.46 14.09 -3.79
N LEU A 222 29.57 13.98 -5.13
CA LEU A 222 28.85 12.97 -5.90
C LEU A 222 29.23 11.55 -5.45
N SER A 223 30.52 11.28 -5.26
CA SER A 223 31.01 10.01 -4.73
C SER A 223 30.45 9.72 -3.32
N ILE A 224 30.44 10.72 -2.44
CA ILE A 224 29.86 10.63 -1.08
C ILE A 224 28.37 10.31 -1.15
N ILE A 225 27.60 11.00 -1.99
CA ILE A 225 26.16 10.73 -2.16
C ILE A 225 25.94 9.28 -2.57
N ARG A 226 26.66 8.77 -3.59
CA ARG A 226 26.50 7.40 -4.07
C ARG A 226 26.88 6.36 -3.02
N CYS A 227 27.99 6.56 -2.31
CA CYS A 227 28.42 5.60 -1.30
C CYS A 227 27.57 5.68 -0.01
N ALA A 228 27.01 6.85 0.34
CA ALA A 228 26.12 7.02 1.49
C ALA A 228 24.74 6.37 1.32
N GLU A 229 24.38 5.86 0.13
CA GLU A 229 23.21 4.99 -0.02
C GLU A 229 23.38 3.66 0.75
N ASP A 230 24.63 3.19 0.95
CA ASP A 230 24.95 2.04 1.80
C ASP A 230 24.94 2.41 3.30
N ARG A 231 24.25 1.60 4.11
CA ARG A 231 24.11 1.87 5.55
C ARG A 231 25.45 1.85 6.29
N CYS A 232 26.33 0.90 5.97
CA CYS A 232 27.62 0.79 6.64
C CYS A 232 28.53 1.99 6.32
N ASN A 233 28.45 2.54 5.11
CA ASN A 233 29.16 3.78 4.76
C ASN A 233 28.64 5.00 5.54
N ARG A 234 27.32 5.13 5.74
CA ARG A 234 26.78 6.20 6.59
C ARG A 234 27.33 6.14 8.01
N ILE A 235 27.47 4.94 8.58
CA ILE A 235 28.06 4.76 9.91
C ILE A 235 29.51 5.27 9.95
N GLU A 236 30.31 5.05 8.90
CA GLU A 236 31.67 5.61 8.83
C GLU A 236 31.65 7.15 8.69
N PHE A 237 30.82 7.71 7.80
CA PHE A 237 30.68 9.17 7.67
C PHE A 237 30.22 9.85 8.95
N ARG A 238 29.41 9.16 9.78
CA ARG A 238 29.04 9.63 11.11
C ARG A 238 30.27 9.79 12.01
N LYS A 239 31.22 8.83 11.99
CA LYS A 239 32.47 8.92 12.78
C LYS A 239 33.34 10.11 12.33
N PHE A 240 33.30 10.45 11.05
CA PHE A 240 34.02 11.61 10.51
C PHE A 240 33.33 12.95 10.81
N ASN A 241 32.16 12.95 11.47
CA ASN A 241 31.31 14.14 11.62
C ASN A 241 30.98 14.81 10.27
N ALA A 242 30.78 14.01 9.22
CA ALA A 242 30.58 14.49 7.86
C ALA A 242 29.44 15.50 7.72
N VAL A 243 28.33 15.28 8.44
CA VAL A 243 27.18 16.19 8.40
C VAL A 243 27.52 17.59 8.90
N LYS A 244 28.40 17.72 9.91
CA LYS A 244 28.84 19.03 10.40
C LYS A 244 29.66 19.76 9.34
N LYS A 245 30.64 19.08 8.75
CA LYS A 245 31.45 19.64 7.66
C LYS A 245 30.59 20.09 6.48
N LEU A 246 29.59 19.30 6.09
CA LEU A 246 28.67 19.67 5.01
C LEU A 246 27.81 20.89 5.34
N ILE A 247 27.36 21.03 6.59
CA ILE A 247 26.64 22.24 7.06
C ILE A 247 27.56 23.45 7.03
N ASP A 248 28.80 23.30 7.48
CA ASP A 248 29.81 24.36 7.43
C ASP A 248 30.12 24.78 5.98
N LEU A 249 29.97 23.88 5.00
CA LEU A 249 30.15 24.18 3.58
C LEU A 249 28.96 24.89 2.92
N LEU A 250 27.78 25.01 3.55
CA LEU A 250 26.62 25.71 2.98
C LEU A 250 26.70 27.26 3.03
N GLN A 251 27.91 27.82 3.17
CA GLN A 251 28.12 29.27 3.11
C GLN A 251 27.96 29.81 1.67
N PRO A 252 27.65 31.11 1.49
CA PRO A 252 27.42 31.71 0.17
C PRO A 252 28.56 31.51 -0.84
N GLU A 253 29.80 31.41 -0.37
CA GLU A 253 31.01 31.23 -1.19
C GLU A 253 31.02 29.87 -1.91
N ASN A 254 30.24 28.90 -1.45
CA ASN A 254 30.10 27.57 -2.06
C ASN A 254 28.78 27.41 -2.84
N SER A 255 28.17 28.51 -3.29
CA SER A 255 26.85 28.50 -3.94
C SER A 255 26.72 27.51 -5.09
N GLU A 256 27.75 27.34 -5.92
CA GLU A 256 27.76 26.37 -7.02
C GLU A 256 27.73 24.90 -6.55
N LEU A 257 28.14 24.62 -5.30
CA LEU A 257 28.13 23.30 -4.70
C LEU A 257 26.88 23.03 -3.84
N HIS A 258 26.05 24.05 -3.57
CA HIS A 258 24.92 23.92 -2.63
C HIS A 258 23.98 22.77 -3.00
N GLN A 259 23.72 22.54 -4.28
CA GLN A 259 22.90 21.40 -4.72
C GLN A 259 23.49 20.06 -4.25
N ASN A 260 24.77 19.83 -4.51
CA ASN A 260 25.45 18.58 -4.17
C ASN A 260 25.62 18.45 -2.65
N ILE A 261 25.89 19.54 -1.94
CA ILE A 261 26.00 19.55 -0.48
C ILE A 261 24.64 19.20 0.17
N LEU A 262 23.55 19.84 -0.25
CA LEU A 262 22.21 19.57 0.27
C LEU A 262 21.79 18.12 0.03
N LEU A 263 22.12 17.57 -1.13
CA LEU A 263 21.83 16.18 -1.43
C LEU A 263 22.70 15.20 -0.62
N ALA A 264 23.98 15.52 -0.40
CA ALA A 264 24.85 14.73 0.47
C ALA A 264 24.30 14.71 1.92
N ILE A 265 23.87 15.88 2.43
CA ILE A 265 23.20 15.98 3.73
C ILE A 265 21.93 15.12 3.74
N ALA A 266 21.05 15.27 2.75
CA ALA A 266 19.81 14.51 2.66
C ALA A 266 20.05 13.00 2.67
N THR A 267 21.06 12.52 1.95
CA THR A 267 21.41 11.09 1.86
C THR A 267 21.95 10.56 3.18
N LEU A 268 22.80 11.33 3.87
CA LEU A 268 23.32 10.96 5.19
C LEU A 268 22.23 10.94 6.26
N LEU A 269 21.25 11.86 6.20
CA LEU A 269 20.13 11.93 7.14
C LEU A 269 19.14 10.75 7.05
N GLU A 270 19.34 9.80 6.13
CA GLU A 270 18.63 8.51 6.17
C GLU A 270 18.99 7.69 7.42
N ASP A 271 20.18 7.90 8.01
CA ASP A 271 20.60 7.28 9.26
C ASP A 271 20.14 8.10 10.48
N SER A 272 19.39 7.48 11.38
CA SER A 272 18.78 8.16 12.54
C SER A 272 19.81 8.77 13.49
N ASP A 273 20.98 8.17 13.65
CA ASP A 273 22.00 8.69 14.55
C ASP A 273 22.72 9.90 13.94
N ILE A 274 22.81 9.97 12.60
CA ILE A 274 23.25 11.18 11.90
C ILE A 274 22.21 12.29 12.05
N VAL A 275 20.91 11.98 12.03
CA VAL A 275 19.89 12.99 12.33
C VAL A 275 20.07 13.55 13.75
N LEU A 276 20.38 12.69 14.74
CA LEU A 276 20.65 13.15 16.11
C LEU A 276 21.86 14.10 16.19
N SER A 277 22.96 13.77 15.52
CA SER A 277 24.15 14.67 15.49
C SER A 277 23.88 15.95 14.70
N PHE A 278 23.10 15.88 13.62
CA PHE A 278 22.68 17.04 12.83
C PHE A 278 21.88 18.05 13.67
N VAL A 279 20.95 17.58 14.50
CA VAL A 279 20.09 18.47 15.32
C VAL A 279 20.88 19.13 16.47
N GLN A 280 21.99 18.54 16.89
CA GLN A 280 22.89 19.15 17.89
C GLN A 280 23.68 20.33 17.33
N ILE A 281 23.80 20.45 16.01
CA ILE A 281 24.45 21.59 15.36
C ILE A 281 23.52 22.79 15.43
N ALA A 282 23.94 23.85 16.12
CA ALA A 282 23.14 25.05 16.32
C ALA A 282 22.70 25.65 14.97
N GLY A 283 21.39 25.85 14.81
CA GLY A 283 20.81 26.49 13.62
C GLY A 283 20.73 25.62 12.37
N SER A 284 21.13 24.33 12.42
CA SER A 284 21.18 23.46 11.24
C SER A 284 19.82 23.28 10.54
N LEU A 285 18.74 23.08 11.30
CA LEU A 285 17.37 23.02 10.76
C LEU A 285 16.93 24.35 10.15
N ASN A 286 17.25 25.48 10.80
CA ASN A 286 16.93 26.80 10.29
C ASN A 286 17.66 27.10 8.97
N LEU A 287 18.90 26.63 8.84
CA LEU A 287 19.68 26.74 7.61
C LEU A 287 19.00 25.97 6.45
N LEU A 288 18.56 24.73 6.67
CA LEU A 288 17.81 23.99 5.65
C LEU A 288 16.51 24.73 5.29
N LEU A 289 15.76 25.23 6.28
CA LEU A 289 14.55 26.00 6.03
C LEU A 289 14.80 27.26 5.19
N LYS A 290 15.94 27.93 5.37
CA LYS A 290 16.33 29.08 4.54
C LYS A 290 16.47 28.69 3.05
N PHE A 291 16.98 27.50 2.75
CA PHE A 291 17.11 27.01 1.36
C PHE A 291 15.78 26.68 0.69
N LEU A 292 14.67 26.55 1.43
CA LEU A 292 13.34 26.43 0.83
C LEU A 292 12.92 27.71 0.08
N SER A 293 13.50 28.85 0.45
CA SER A 293 13.28 30.14 -0.21
C SER A 293 14.34 30.46 -1.27
N SER A 294 15.21 29.51 -1.64
CA SER A 294 16.22 29.70 -2.70
C SER A 294 15.57 29.91 -4.07
N GLU A 295 16.18 30.73 -4.92
CA GLU A 295 15.76 30.84 -6.32
C GLU A 295 16.00 29.54 -7.10
N ASP A 296 17.01 28.76 -6.70
CA ASP A 296 17.33 27.47 -7.32
C ASP A 296 16.38 26.35 -6.87
N ASN A 297 15.61 25.83 -7.83
CA ASN A 297 14.67 24.73 -7.62
C ASN A 297 15.33 23.46 -7.11
N LYS A 298 16.58 23.15 -7.51
CA LYS A 298 17.29 21.97 -7.00
C LYS A 298 17.68 22.14 -5.53
N CYS A 299 18.08 23.35 -5.13
CA CYS A 299 18.28 23.66 -3.71
C CYS A 299 16.99 23.52 -2.90
N LYS A 300 15.85 24.04 -3.40
CA LYS A 300 14.53 23.85 -2.76
C LYS A 300 14.20 22.36 -2.61
N GLN A 301 14.37 21.59 -3.69
CA GLN A 301 14.11 20.14 -3.74
C GLN A 301 14.95 19.37 -2.72
N TYR A 302 16.27 19.55 -2.74
CA TYR A 302 17.18 18.80 -1.87
C TYR A 302 17.12 19.23 -0.42
N SER A 303 16.85 20.52 -0.15
CA SER A 303 16.55 20.97 1.20
C SER A 303 15.25 20.34 1.72
N SER A 304 14.18 20.32 0.90
CA SER A 304 12.92 19.65 1.27
C SER A 304 13.13 18.16 1.56
N LEU A 305 13.92 17.47 0.73
CA LEU A 305 14.30 16.08 0.96
C LEU A 305 15.04 15.91 2.29
N ALA A 306 16.08 16.73 2.55
CA ALA A 306 16.84 16.68 3.81
C ALA A 306 15.95 16.91 5.04
N ILE A 307 15.05 17.89 4.97
CA ILE A 307 14.10 18.16 6.06
C ILE A 307 13.15 16.97 6.25
N GLY A 308 12.65 16.36 5.16
CA GLY A 308 11.82 15.17 5.24
C GLY A 308 12.52 13.98 5.91
N LYS A 309 13.81 13.77 5.63
CA LYS A 309 14.62 12.74 6.31
C LYS A 309 14.80 13.06 7.79
N ALA A 310 15.14 14.30 8.12
CA ALA A 310 15.26 14.74 9.51
C ALA A 310 13.93 14.61 10.27
N ALA A 311 12.80 14.89 9.61
CA ALA A 311 11.45 14.83 10.17
C ALA A 311 10.96 13.42 10.52
N LYS A 312 11.73 12.36 10.24
CA LYS A 312 11.42 11.01 10.73
C LYS A 312 11.54 10.89 12.26
N LEU A 313 12.30 11.80 12.91
CA LEU A 313 12.38 11.86 14.38
C LEU A 313 11.34 12.84 14.95
N GLN A 314 10.65 12.43 16.01
CA GLN A 314 9.56 13.26 16.57
C GLN A 314 10.01 14.65 17.05
N LEU A 315 11.21 14.75 17.61
CA LEU A 315 11.76 16.00 18.14
C LEU A 315 11.98 17.07 17.04
N THR A 316 12.39 16.65 15.83
CA THR A 316 12.65 17.58 14.72
C THR A 316 11.35 18.10 14.12
N GLN A 317 10.30 17.28 14.06
CA GLN A 317 8.98 17.67 13.55
C GLN A 317 8.44 18.91 14.27
N ILE A 318 8.55 18.93 15.60
CA ILE A 318 8.10 20.04 16.44
C ILE A 318 8.99 21.27 16.21
N GLU A 319 10.30 21.09 16.12
CA GLU A 319 11.22 22.20 15.95
C GLU A 319 11.09 22.86 14.57
N ILE A 320 10.98 22.06 13.51
CA ILE A 320 10.67 22.55 12.15
C ILE A 320 9.36 23.33 12.15
N ALA A 321 8.34 22.86 12.87
CA ALA A 321 7.07 23.56 12.99
C ALA A 321 7.21 24.91 13.71
N LYS A 322 7.98 25.00 14.80
CA LYS A 322 8.23 26.27 15.51
C LYS A 322 8.97 27.29 14.64
N LEU A 323 9.87 26.81 13.79
CA LEU A 323 10.65 27.63 12.86
C LEU A 323 9.85 28.10 11.63
N GLY A 324 8.54 27.82 11.55
CA GLY A 324 7.70 28.23 10.42
C GLY A 324 7.87 27.37 9.17
N GLY A 325 8.42 26.15 9.33
CA GLY A 325 8.67 25.25 8.20
C GLY A 325 7.39 24.73 7.55
N ILE A 326 6.30 24.56 8.31
CA ILE A 326 5.02 24.08 7.79
C ILE A 326 4.44 25.09 6.80
N GLU A 327 4.41 26.37 7.18
CA GLU A 327 3.90 27.48 6.37
C GLU A 327 4.67 27.59 5.05
N THR A 328 5.99 27.44 5.12
CA THR A 328 6.88 27.51 3.95
C THR A 328 6.64 26.31 3.03
N MET A 329 6.58 25.11 3.57
CA MET A 329 6.33 23.89 2.77
C MET A 329 4.93 23.88 2.14
N VAL A 330 3.89 24.32 2.87
CA VAL A 330 2.52 24.41 2.33
C VAL A 330 2.46 25.36 1.14
N LYS A 331 3.18 26.49 1.19
CA LYS A 331 3.30 27.40 0.02
C LYS A 331 3.99 26.73 -1.16
N LEU A 332 5.05 25.95 -0.90
CA LEU A 332 5.80 25.25 -1.94
C LEU A 332 5.05 24.08 -2.57
N LEU A 333 3.91 23.64 -2.03
CA LEU A 333 3.06 22.62 -2.67
C LEU A 333 2.40 23.11 -3.96
N SER A 334 2.32 24.43 -4.18
CA SER A 334 1.76 25.03 -5.39
C SER A 334 2.86 25.60 -6.30
N HIS A 335 4.08 25.08 -6.20
CA HIS A 335 5.21 25.55 -7.00
C HIS A 335 5.15 24.97 -8.42
N ASP A 336 5.66 25.70 -9.43
CA ASP A 336 5.61 25.26 -10.83
C ASP A 336 6.53 24.06 -11.13
N ASN A 337 7.46 23.76 -10.23
CA ASN A 337 8.42 22.66 -10.35
C ASN A 337 7.91 21.41 -9.63
N LEU A 338 7.60 20.36 -10.39
CA LEU A 338 7.07 19.10 -9.87
C LEU A 338 7.98 18.43 -8.83
N GLU A 339 9.31 18.52 -8.96
CA GLU A 339 10.21 17.91 -7.99
C GLU A 339 10.22 18.62 -6.65
N VAL A 340 10.07 19.95 -6.65
CA VAL A 340 9.86 20.72 -5.42
C VAL A 340 8.57 20.25 -4.74
N ASN A 341 7.48 20.13 -5.50
CA ASN A 341 6.20 19.63 -4.97
C ASN A 341 6.36 18.23 -4.35
N ARG A 342 6.93 17.27 -5.10
CA ARG A 342 7.16 15.88 -4.68
C ARG A 342 7.88 15.80 -3.34
N GLN A 343 9.01 16.53 -3.20
CA GLN A 343 9.80 16.50 -1.97
C GLN A 343 9.14 17.26 -0.81
N CYS A 344 8.46 18.38 -1.09
CA CYS A 344 7.74 19.14 -0.06
C CYS A 344 6.59 18.33 0.54
N VAL A 345 5.77 17.67 -0.28
CA VAL A 345 4.65 16.86 0.25
C VAL A 345 5.15 15.62 1.01
N LEU A 346 6.27 15.02 0.58
CA LEU A 346 6.89 13.90 1.29
C LEU A 346 7.46 14.33 2.67
N ALA A 347 8.07 15.51 2.72
CA ALA A 347 8.56 16.09 3.98
C ALA A 347 7.39 16.39 4.94
N LEU A 348 6.33 17.05 4.44
CA LEU A 348 5.12 17.30 5.22
C LEU A 348 4.46 16.01 5.71
N SER A 349 4.39 14.97 4.87
CA SER A 349 3.88 13.65 5.26
C SER A 349 4.64 13.08 6.46
N SER A 350 5.98 13.15 6.43
CA SER A 350 6.83 12.69 7.53
C SER A 350 6.59 13.49 8.81
N MET A 351 6.38 14.81 8.70
CA MET A 351 6.06 15.66 9.85
C MET A 351 4.67 15.39 10.42
N CYS A 352 3.70 15.02 9.58
CA CYS A 352 2.33 14.69 9.98
C CYS A 352 2.23 13.39 10.80
N LEU A 353 3.33 12.71 11.11
CA LEU A 353 3.34 11.69 12.16
C LEU A 353 3.11 12.30 13.56
N ASN A 354 3.37 13.59 13.75
CA ASN A 354 3.08 14.29 15.01
C ASN A 354 1.66 14.87 15.04
N PRO A 355 0.84 14.60 16.08
CA PRO A 355 -0.49 15.19 16.21
C PRO A 355 -0.51 16.72 16.19
N LYS A 356 0.47 17.40 16.83
CA LYS A 356 0.51 18.87 16.83
C LYS A 356 0.76 19.46 15.45
N VAL A 357 1.56 18.76 14.64
CA VAL A 357 1.80 19.16 13.23
C VAL A 357 0.53 18.95 12.42
N ARG A 358 -0.19 17.83 12.60
CA ARG A 358 -1.47 17.58 11.90
C ARG A 358 -2.46 18.70 12.12
N THR A 359 -2.63 19.16 13.36
CA THR A 359 -3.51 20.29 13.68
C THR A 359 -3.10 21.55 12.92
N ARG A 360 -1.79 21.83 12.83
CA ARG A 360 -1.29 23.00 12.10
C ARG A 360 -1.50 22.89 10.59
N VAL A 361 -1.22 21.71 10.01
CA VAL A 361 -1.46 21.42 8.59
C VAL A 361 -2.96 21.45 8.25
N LYS A 362 -3.83 20.99 9.16
CA LYS A 362 -5.29 21.11 9.02
C LYS A 362 -5.69 22.56 8.73
N THR A 363 -5.22 23.49 9.56
CA THR A 363 -5.59 24.91 9.46
C THR A 363 -4.99 25.59 8.22
N LEU A 364 -3.77 25.23 7.84
CA LEU A 364 -3.02 25.98 6.83
C LEU A 364 -3.02 25.38 5.43
N GLY A 365 -3.11 24.05 5.31
CA GLY A 365 -2.68 23.36 4.09
C GLY A 365 -3.45 22.10 3.73
N LEU A 366 -4.46 21.67 4.49
CA LEU A 366 -5.23 20.45 4.17
C LEU A 366 -5.84 20.52 2.76
N GLN A 367 -6.43 21.66 2.39
CA GLN A 367 -7.00 21.82 1.05
C GLN A 367 -5.91 21.78 -0.02
N THR A 368 -4.77 22.42 0.20
CA THR A 368 -3.64 22.42 -0.73
C THR A 368 -3.12 21.00 -0.95
N VAL A 369 -2.91 20.23 0.12
CA VAL A 369 -2.52 18.81 0.04
C VAL A 369 -3.57 17.99 -0.70
N THR A 370 -4.85 18.21 -0.43
CA THR A 370 -5.96 17.51 -1.09
C THR A 370 -6.00 17.81 -2.60
N ASN A 371 -5.73 19.06 -3.00
CA ASN A 371 -5.70 19.47 -4.40
C ASN A 371 -4.53 18.84 -5.20
N LEU A 372 -3.45 18.41 -4.53
CA LEU A 372 -2.34 17.70 -5.19
C LEU A 372 -2.75 16.38 -5.83
N LEU A 373 -3.88 15.79 -5.42
CA LEU A 373 -4.44 14.58 -6.04
C LEU A 373 -4.90 14.83 -7.49
N ASN A 374 -5.15 16.08 -7.86
CA ASN A 374 -5.52 16.48 -9.23
C ASN A 374 -4.31 16.68 -10.16
N PHE A 375 -3.08 16.60 -9.66
CA PHE A 375 -1.90 16.75 -10.52
C PHE A 375 -1.81 15.54 -11.46
N ASP A 376 -1.30 15.78 -12.67
CA ASP A 376 -1.01 14.72 -13.66
C ASP A 376 0.18 13.84 -13.24
N ASP A 377 0.93 14.27 -12.22
CA ASP A 377 2.07 13.55 -11.71
C ASP A 377 1.70 12.48 -10.66
N ILE A 378 1.90 11.21 -11.02
CA ILE A 378 1.57 10.05 -10.16
C ILE A 378 2.34 10.09 -8.84
N VAL A 379 3.62 10.52 -8.85
CA VAL A 379 4.45 10.54 -7.64
C VAL A 379 3.96 11.61 -6.66
N VAL A 380 3.58 12.80 -7.15
CA VAL A 380 2.91 13.82 -6.32
C VAL A 380 1.62 13.26 -5.72
N ASN A 381 0.78 12.57 -6.51
CA ASN A 381 -0.46 12.00 -5.98
C ASN A 381 -0.19 10.95 -4.90
N ILE A 382 0.80 10.07 -5.08
CA ILE A 382 1.19 9.06 -4.09
C ILE A 382 1.60 9.74 -2.77
N ASN A 383 2.50 10.72 -2.84
CA ASN A 383 2.98 11.40 -1.64
C ASN A 383 1.86 12.21 -0.97
N ALA A 384 0.92 12.77 -1.74
CA ALA A 384 -0.28 13.42 -1.20
C ALA A 384 -1.19 12.43 -0.47
N CYS A 385 -1.44 11.24 -1.04
CA CYS A 385 -2.14 10.16 -0.34
C CYS A 385 -1.44 9.76 0.96
N GLU A 386 -0.10 9.59 0.95
CA GLU A 386 0.68 9.28 2.16
C GLU A 386 0.53 10.37 3.24
N CYS A 387 0.56 11.64 2.84
CA CYS A 387 0.32 12.75 3.76
C CYS A 387 -1.11 12.71 4.34
N LEU A 388 -2.11 12.48 3.48
CA LEU A 388 -3.51 12.38 3.89
C LEU A 388 -3.78 11.17 4.80
N ILE A 389 -3.07 10.04 4.62
CA ILE A 389 -3.15 8.89 5.54
C ILE A 389 -2.74 9.30 6.97
N ASN A 390 -1.63 10.03 7.09
CA ASN A 390 -1.11 10.48 8.38
C ASN A 390 -2.02 11.55 9.01
N LEU A 391 -2.57 12.45 8.19
CA LEU A 391 -3.52 13.47 8.62
C LEU A 391 -4.87 12.85 9.07
N ALA A 392 -5.38 11.86 8.35
CA ALA A 392 -6.67 11.20 8.60
C ALA A 392 -6.69 10.33 9.87
N GLU A 393 -5.58 10.22 10.61
CA GLU A 393 -5.60 9.69 11.97
C GLU A 393 -6.41 10.57 12.93
N ASP A 394 -6.47 11.88 12.67
CA ASP A 394 -7.27 12.84 13.43
C ASP A 394 -8.72 12.89 12.92
N SER A 395 -9.69 12.78 13.83
CA SER A 395 -11.13 12.78 13.47
C SER A 395 -11.58 14.10 12.87
N GLU A 396 -11.10 15.23 13.37
CA GLU A 396 -11.52 16.54 12.85
C GLU A 396 -11.04 16.72 11.40
N ILE A 397 -9.90 16.13 11.05
CA ILE A 397 -9.38 16.18 9.67
C ILE A 397 -10.21 15.29 8.75
N ARG A 398 -10.62 14.08 9.20
CA ARG A 398 -11.51 13.22 8.40
C ARG A 398 -12.82 13.92 8.05
N LEU A 399 -13.43 14.58 9.05
CA LEU A 399 -14.66 15.36 8.86
C LEU A 399 -14.46 16.52 7.87
N GLU A 400 -13.33 17.21 7.94
CA GLU A 400 -13.01 18.30 7.02
C GLU A 400 -12.78 17.78 5.58
N MET A 401 -12.11 16.64 5.43
CA MET A 401 -11.95 15.98 4.13
C MET A 401 -13.28 15.53 3.53
N ALA A 402 -14.23 15.07 4.34
CA ALA A 402 -15.58 14.80 3.87
C ALA A 402 -16.24 16.09 3.37
N LYS A 403 -16.21 17.18 4.14
CA LYS A 403 -16.83 18.45 3.75
C LYS A 403 -16.24 19.04 2.46
N ASN A 404 -14.92 18.94 2.27
CA ASN A 404 -14.21 19.65 1.21
C ASN A 404 -13.78 18.75 0.03
N ASN A 405 -14.64 17.81 -0.39
CA ASN A 405 -14.45 16.99 -1.59
C ASN A 405 -13.22 16.05 -1.55
N GLY A 406 -12.58 15.87 -0.39
CA GLY A 406 -11.37 15.04 -0.25
C GLY A 406 -11.62 13.57 -0.57
N LEU A 407 -12.76 13.02 -0.13
CA LEU A 407 -13.18 11.65 -0.47
C LEU A 407 -13.36 11.46 -1.98
N ASN A 408 -13.79 12.50 -2.70
CA ASN A 408 -13.93 12.42 -4.15
C ASN A 408 -12.60 12.35 -4.87
N LEU A 409 -11.66 13.20 -4.51
CA LEU A 409 -10.34 13.19 -5.13
C LEU A 409 -9.58 11.90 -4.83
N LEU A 410 -9.72 11.35 -3.63
CA LEU A 410 -9.19 10.02 -3.30
C LEU A 410 -9.81 8.92 -4.17
N SER A 411 -11.14 8.92 -4.36
CA SER A 411 -11.79 7.94 -5.23
C SER A 411 -11.41 8.09 -6.71
N LEU A 412 -11.17 9.31 -7.20
CA LEU A 412 -10.62 9.51 -8.55
C LEU A 412 -9.19 8.98 -8.67
N SER A 413 -8.41 9.05 -7.58
CA SER A 413 -7.04 8.52 -7.54
C SER A 413 -7.01 6.98 -7.58
N VAL A 414 -8.03 6.32 -7.04
CA VAL A 414 -8.25 4.86 -7.16
C VAL A 414 -8.44 4.41 -8.61
N LEU A 415 -8.97 5.28 -9.49
CA LEU A 415 -9.21 4.95 -10.90
C LEU A 415 -7.96 5.06 -11.79
N LYS A 416 -6.88 5.69 -11.32
CA LYS A 416 -5.63 5.80 -12.08
C LYS A 416 -4.89 4.45 -12.06
N PRO A 417 -4.41 3.93 -13.21
CA PRO A 417 -3.86 2.57 -13.32
C PRO A 417 -2.41 2.45 -12.81
N ASP A 418 -2.15 2.89 -11.58
CA ASP A 418 -0.87 2.72 -10.88
C ASP A 418 -1.09 2.04 -9.53
N PHE A 419 -0.49 0.85 -9.34
CA PHE A 419 -0.73 0.04 -8.14
C PHE A 419 -0.35 0.75 -6.85
N LYS A 420 0.72 1.56 -6.85
CA LYS A 420 1.17 2.26 -5.65
C LYS A 420 0.20 3.37 -5.28
N LEU A 421 -0.25 4.16 -6.26
CA LEU A 421 -1.28 5.18 -6.05
C LEU A 421 -2.60 4.58 -5.60
N GLN A 422 -3.08 3.53 -6.26
CA GLN A 422 -4.31 2.82 -5.90
C GLN A 422 -4.26 2.31 -4.45
N SER A 423 -3.16 1.63 -4.09
CA SER A 423 -2.93 1.12 -2.74
C SER A 423 -2.95 2.24 -1.69
N SER A 424 -2.25 3.36 -1.94
CA SER A 424 -2.21 4.51 -1.02
C SER A 424 -3.56 5.22 -0.93
N ALA A 425 -4.27 5.40 -2.04
CA ALA A 425 -5.59 6.03 -2.05
C ALA A 425 -6.63 5.18 -1.30
N CYS A 426 -6.63 3.85 -1.49
CA CYS A 426 -7.49 2.94 -0.72
C CYS A 426 -7.21 3.03 0.78
N LEU A 427 -5.93 3.10 1.20
CA LEU A 427 -5.60 3.24 2.61
C LEU A 427 -6.06 4.59 3.18
N ALA A 428 -5.92 5.69 2.44
CA ALA A 428 -6.44 6.99 2.85
C ALA A 428 -7.97 6.95 3.00
N ILE A 429 -8.69 6.36 2.04
CA ILE A 429 -10.15 6.17 2.12
C ILE A 429 -10.51 5.34 3.36
N ALA A 430 -9.82 4.23 3.60
CA ALA A 430 -10.05 3.38 4.76
C ALA A 430 -9.91 4.14 6.09
N ARG A 431 -8.90 5.01 6.21
CA ARG A 431 -8.75 5.89 7.38
C ARG A 431 -9.94 6.85 7.51
N CYS A 432 -10.36 7.50 6.42
CA CYS A 432 -11.51 8.38 6.43
C CYS A 432 -12.80 7.66 6.83
N MET A 433 -12.99 6.40 6.40
CA MET A 433 -14.18 5.60 6.70
C MET A 433 -14.35 5.23 8.17
N ASN A 434 -13.35 5.49 9.04
CA ASN A 434 -13.53 5.38 10.49
C ASN A 434 -14.52 6.41 11.04
N ASP A 435 -14.87 7.45 10.26
CA ASP A 435 -15.85 8.46 10.63
C ASP A 435 -17.20 8.25 9.91
N GLY A 436 -18.30 8.44 10.65
CA GLY A 436 -19.66 8.19 10.14
C GLY A 436 -20.05 9.14 9.00
N ASP A 437 -19.68 10.41 9.07
CA ASP A 437 -20.02 11.38 8.02
C ASP A 437 -19.32 11.04 6.70
N CYS A 438 -18.08 10.53 6.78
CA CYS A 438 -17.37 10.02 5.62
C CYS A 438 -18.11 8.84 4.97
N ARG A 439 -18.60 7.89 5.78
CA ARG A 439 -19.37 6.73 5.28
C ARG A 439 -20.68 7.16 4.62
N ILE A 440 -21.39 8.13 5.21
CA ILE A 440 -22.62 8.70 4.65
C ILE A 440 -22.34 9.38 3.30
N GLN A 441 -21.26 10.14 3.19
CA GLN A 441 -20.87 10.75 1.92
C GLN A 441 -20.48 9.73 0.86
N MET A 442 -19.73 8.70 1.24
CA MET A 442 -19.35 7.60 0.34
C MET A 442 -20.59 6.92 -0.27
N ALA A 443 -21.63 6.71 0.55
CA ALA A 443 -22.90 6.10 0.11
C ALA A 443 -23.63 6.89 -0.97
N LYS A 444 -23.44 8.22 -1.04
CA LYS A 444 -24.09 9.07 -2.05
C LYS A 444 -23.54 8.87 -3.46
N GLN A 445 -22.43 8.15 -3.60
CA GLN A 445 -21.69 8.01 -4.86
C GLN A 445 -21.34 6.54 -5.08
N THR A 446 -22.32 5.77 -5.54
CA THR A 446 -22.25 4.29 -5.66
C THR A 446 -21.02 3.81 -6.43
N SER A 447 -20.68 4.50 -7.52
CA SER A 447 -19.52 4.18 -8.37
C SER A 447 -18.18 4.14 -7.62
N LYS A 448 -18.06 4.87 -6.50
CA LYS A 448 -16.85 4.86 -5.68
C LYS A 448 -16.67 3.55 -4.91
N ILE A 449 -17.75 2.97 -4.40
CA ILE A 449 -17.72 1.68 -3.71
C ILE A 449 -17.50 0.57 -4.73
N GLU A 450 -18.17 0.65 -5.89
CA GLU A 450 -17.95 -0.27 -7.04
C GLU A 450 -16.46 -0.33 -7.42
N SER A 451 -15.80 0.83 -7.51
CA SER A 451 -14.36 0.92 -7.83
C SER A 451 -13.47 0.24 -6.77
N LEU A 452 -13.83 0.32 -5.48
CA LEU A 452 -13.11 -0.39 -4.42
C LEU A 452 -13.31 -1.91 -4.53
N VAL A 453 -14.53 -2.34 -4.87
CA VAL A 453 -14.86 -3.77 -5.07
C VAL A 453 -14.09 -4.33 -6.27
N GLU A 454 -13.93 -3.55 -7.34
CA GLU A 454 -13.11 -3.95 -8.49
C GLU A 454 -11.64 -4.20 -8.10
N LEU A 455 -11.07 -3.35 -7.24
CA LEU A 455 -9.70 -3.52 -6.75
C LEU A 455 -9.46 -4.76 -5.89
N LEU A 456 -10.51 -5.40 -5.36
CA LEU A 456 -10.37 -6.71 -4.71
C LEU A 456 -9.86 -7.79 -5.69
N LYS A 457 -10.06 -7.59 -7.00
CA LYS A 457 -9.60 -8.49 -8.06
C LYS A 457 -8.23 -8.12 -8.61
N SER A 458 -7.55 -7.13 -8.04
CA SER A 458 -6.24 -6.66 -8.50
C SER A 458 -5.18 -7.78 -8.46
N LYS A 459 -4.15 -7.63 -9.30
CA LYS A 459 -2.95 -8.47 -9.27
C LYS A 459 -1.99 -8.06 -8.15
N ASP A 460 -2.06 -6.80 -7.70
CA ASP A 460 -1.23 -6.31 -6.61
C ASP A 460 -1.85 -6.63 -5.24
N VAL A 461 -1.04 -7.23 -4.36
CA VAL A 461 -1.49 -7.69 -3.03
C VAL A 461 -1.83 -6.52 -2.11
N ASN A 462 -1.13 -5.38 -2.22
CA ASN A 462 -1.38 -4.21 -1.38
C ASN A 462 -2.67 -3.50 -1.80
N CYS A 463 -2.95 -3.41 -3.10
CA CYS A 463 -4.25 -2.96 -3.62
C CYS A 463 -5.38 -3.80 -3.04
N CYS A 464 -5.32 -5.13 -3.16
CA CYS A 464 -6.35 -6.03 -2.64
C CYS A 464 -6.56 -5.84 -1.13
N LYS A 465 -5.46 -5.80 -0.37
CA LYS A 465 -5.48 -5.63 1.10
C LYS A 465 -6.12 -4.30 1.50
N ASN A 466 -5.69 -3.19 0.91
CA ASN A 466 -6.16 -1.86 1.30
C ASN A 466 -7.58 -1.59 0.79
N ALA A 467 -7.97 -2.16 -0.36
CA ALA A 467 -9.35 -2.15 -0.84
C ALA A 467 -10.28 -2.93 0.11
N ALA A 468 -9.86 -4.13 0.56
CA ALA A 468 -10.61 -4.89 1.55
C ALA A 468 -10.76 -4.13 2.87
N LEU A 469 -9.70 -3.48 3.37
CA LEU A 469 -9.78 -2.63 4.56
C LEU A 469 -10.73 -1.44 4.37
N ALA A 470 -10.67 -0.77 3.22
CA ALA A 470 -11.57 0.35 2.90
C ALA A 470 -13.04 -0.09 2.85
N ILE A 471 -13.32 -1.24 2.24
CA ILE A 471 -14.65 -1.84 2.19
C ILE A 471 -15.11 -2.24 3.59
N SER A 472 -14.26 -2.88 4.38
CA SER A 472 -14.57 -3.27 5.77
C SER A 472 -15.10 -2.08 6.57
N ASN A 473 -14.35 -0.98 6.55
CA ASN A 473 -14.70 0.23 7.29
C ASN A 473 -15.92 0.94 6.66
N ALA A 474 -16.01 0.99 5.33
CA ALA A 474 -17.17 1.60 4.65
C ALA A 474 -18.48 0.87 4.99
N CYS A 475 -18.43 -0.46 5.09
CA CYS A 475 -19.56 -1.34 5.36
C CYS A 475 -20.11 -1.23 6.79
N GLU A 476 -19.45 -0.54 7.72
CA GLU A 476 -20.05 -0.15 9.01
C GLU A 476 -21.24 0.84 8.86
N PHE A 477 -21.66 1.10 7.62
CA PHE A 477 -22.87 1.80 7.27
C PHE A 477 -23.69 0.95 6.29
N ALA A 478 -24.92 0.59 6.68
CA ALA A 478 -25.75 -0.37 5.94
C ALA A 478 -25.95 -0.04 4.44
N PRO A 479 -26.17 1.23 4.03
CA PRO A 479 -26.23 1.58 2.60
C PRO A 479 -24.95 1.24 1.82
N ASN A 480 -23.77 1.41 2.41
CA ASN A 480 -22.51 1.04 1.77
C ASN A 480 -22.37 -0.48 1.65
N ALA A 481 -22.76 -1.23 2.69
CA ALA A 481 -22.77 -2.68 2.67
C ALA A 481 -23.70 -3.22 1.56
N LEU A 482 -24.89 -2.63 1.40
CA LEU A 482 -25.80 -2.93 0.30
C LEU A 482 -25.16 -2.71 -1.07
N ILE A 483 -24.56 -1.53 -1.30
CA ILE A 483 -23.90 -1.21 -2.58
C ILE A 483 -22.75 -2.19 -2.85
N ALA A 484 -21.91 -2.47 -1.85
CA ALA A 484 -20.79 -3.41 -1.97
C ALA A 484 -21.28 -4.82 -2.34
N CYS A 485 -22.34 -5.32 -1.69
CA CYS A 485 -22.95 -6.61 -2.02
C CYS A 485 -23.44 -6.67 -3.47
N GLN A 486 -24.16 -5.63 -3.90
CA GLN A 486 -24.69 -5.53 -5.27
C GLN A 486 -23.59 -5.41 -6.32
N SER A 487 -22.43 -4.89 -5.93
CA SER A 487 -21.23 -4.76 -6.79
C SER A 487 -20.39 -6.03 -6.86
N GLY A 488 -20.78 -7.11 -6.17
CA GLY A 488 -20.05 -8.37 -6.18
C GLY A 488 -18.89 -8.47 -5.17
N ALA A 489 -19.01 -7.78 -4.03
CA ALA A 489 -18.00 -7.85 -2.98
C ALA A 489 -17.90 -9.24 -2.35
N ILE A 490 -19.03 -9.94 -2.17
CA ILE A 490 -19.06 -11.22 -1.43
C ILE A 490 -18.20 -12.27 -2.14
N GLU A 491 -18.43 -12.51 -3.43
CA GLU A 491 -17.67 -13.48 -4.20
C GLU A 491 -16.19 -13.08 -4.34
N SER A 492 -15.90 -11.78 -4.45
CA SER A 492 -14.54 -11.25 -4.56
C SER A 492 -13.76 -11.48 -3.25
N LEU A 493 -14.41 -11.23 -2.11
CA LEU A 493 -13.83 -11.47 -0.78
C LEU A 493 -13.65 -12.96 -0.52
N ILE A 494 -14.64 -13.81 -0.84
CA ILE A 494 -14.51 -15.28 -0.71
C ILE A 494 -13.35 -15.80 -1.57
N SER A 495 -13.20 -15.29 -2.79
CA SER A 495 -12.07 -15.64 -3.66
C SER A 495 -10.73 -15.27 -3.02
N LEU A 496 -10.61 -14.07 -2.43
CA LEU A 496 -9.39 -13.63 -1.74
C LEU A 496 -9.09 -14.46 -0.48
N ILE A 497 -10.12 -14.84 0.28
CA ILE A 497 -9.97 -15.68 1.48
C ILE A 497 -9.44 -17.07 1.09
N SER A 498 -9.87 -17.58 -0.06
CA SER A 498 -9.50 -18.89 -0.58
C SER A 498 -8.10 -18.95 -1.17
N ASP A 499 -7.52 -17.80 -1.55
CA ASP A 499 -6.18 -17.74 -2.13
C ASP A 499 -5.10 -17.80 -1.05
N THR A 500 -4.58 -19.01 -0.80
CA THR A 500 -3.52 -19.25 0.20
C THR A 500 -2.18 -18.61 -0.14
N LYS A 501 -2.00 -18.09 -1.37
CA LYS A 501 -0.74 -17.44 -1.79
C LYS A 501 -0.70 -15.96 -1.42
N ARG A 502 -1.86 -15.35 -1.14
CA ARG A 502 -1.96 -13.91 -0.84
C ARG A 502 -2.09 -13.67 0.66
N ASN A 503 -1.22 -12.83 1.22
CA ASN A 503 -1.28 -12.38 2.62
C ASN A 503 -2.45 -11.41 2.94
N SER A 504 -3.47 -11.31 2.06
CA SER A 504 -4.63 -10.42 2.19
C SER A 504 -5.84 -11.07 2.88
N SER A 505 -5.81 -12.38 3.12
CA SER A 505 -6.95 -13.17 3.63
C SER A 505 -7.58 -12.57 4.90
N ARG A 506 -6.77 -12.11 5.87
CA ARG A 506 -7.29 -11.48 7.10
C ARG A 506 -8.18 -10.26 6.83
N PHE A 507 -7.70 -9.32 6.01
CA PHE A 507 -8.46 -8.11 5.68
C PHE A 507 -9.73 -8.44 4.90
N ALA A 508 -9.69 -9.47 4.04
CA ALA A 508 -10.87 -9.93 3.32
C ALA A 508 -11.89 -10.61 4.25
N MET A 509 -11.44 -11.36 5.27
CA MET A 509 -12.31 -11.93 6.31
C MET A 509 -12.99 -10.82 7.13
N ASP A 510 -12.22 -9.85 7.62
CA ASP A 510 -12.75 -8.71 8.39
C ASP A 510 -13.78 -7.93 7.56
N ALA A 511 -13.48 -7.69 6.28
CA ALA A 511 -14.39 -7.00 5.36
C ALA A 511 -15.70 -7.77 5.12
N LEU A 512 -15.61 -9.09 4.92
CA LEU A 512 -16.78 -9.94 4.74
C LEU A 512 -17.63 -9.97 6.00
N GLU A 513 -17.03 -10.12 7.17
CA GLU A 513 -17.73 -10.11 8.45
C GLU A 513 -18.49 -8.80 8.68
N ASN A 514 -17.81 -7.65 8.51
CA ASN A 514 -18.42 -6.33 8.67
C ASN A 514 -19.56 -6.09 7.67
N LEU A 515 -19.37 -6.47 6.41
CA LEU A 515 -20.40 -6.39 5.37
C LEU A 515 -21.65 -7.19 5.77
N LEU A 516 -21.48 -8.44 6.22
CA LEU A 516 -22.62 -9.29 6.60
C LEU A 516 -23.29 -8.78 7.88
N ASN A 517 -22.54 -8.25 8.85
CA ASN A 517 -23.11 -7.69 10.08
C ASN A 517 -23.98 -6.45 9.84
N HIS A 518 -23.70 -5.68 8.78
CA HIS A 518 -24.45 -4.47 8.43
C HIS A 518 -25.42 -4.65 7.26
N PHE A 519 -25.49 -5.86 6.69
CA PHE A 519 -26.48 -6.21 5.67
C PHE A 519 -27.01 -7.64 5.87
N LEU A 520 -27.99 -7.75 6.78
CA LEU A 520 -28.54 -9.02 7.25
C LEU A 520 -29.16 -9.92 6.16
N PRO A 521 -29.78 -9.41 5.07
CA PRO A 521 -30.23 -10.26 3.97
C PRO A 521 -29.10 -11.13 3.40
N ALA A 522 -27.92 -10.53 3.15
CA ALA A 522 -26.75 -11.25 2.70
C ALA A 522 -26.20 -12.20 3.77
N LYS A 523 -26.19 -11.77 5.04
CA LYS A 523 -25.80 -12.64 6.15
C LYS A 523 -26.65 -13.90 6.19
N TYR A 524 -27.97 -13.76 6.20
CA TYR A 524 -28.87 -14.91 6.32
C TYR A 524 -28.82 -15.82 5.10
N TRP A 525 -28.69 -15.25 3.90
CA TRP A 525 -28.49 -16.01 2.67
C TRP A 525 -27.25 -16.90 2.73
N LEU A 526 -26.15 -16.37 3.27
CA LEU A 526 -24.85 -17.02 3.26
C LEU A 526 -24.63 -17.95 4.48
N SER A 527 -25.06 -17.53 5.68
CA SER A 527 -24.84 -18.26 6.94
C SER A 527 -25.97 -19.21 7.32
N ASN A 528 -27.17 -19.05 6.74
CA ASN A 528 -28.41 -19.70 7.17
C ASN A 528 -28.80 -19.40 8.64
N LYS A 529 -28.17 -18.42 9.29
CA LYS A 529 -28.41 -18.09 10.71
C LYS A 529 -28.29 -16.59 10.98
N LEU A 530 -29.30 -16.03 11.63
CA LEU A 530 -29.24 -14.73 12.30
C LEU A 530 -29.24 -14.96 13.80
N THR A 531 -28.22 -14.45 14.49
CA THR A 531 -28.12 -14.58 15.95
C THR A 531 -29.08 -13.61 16.65
N LYS A 532 -29.20 -13.74 17.97
CA LYS A 532 -29.95 -12.79 18.81
C LYS A 532 -29.55 -11.33 18.63
N ASP A 533 -28.30 -11.06 18.27
CA ASP A 533 -27.76 -9.70 18.12
C ASP A 533 -28.03 -9.15 16.70
N ASN A 534 -28.56 -9.98 15.79
CA ASN A 534 -28.97 -9.57 14.46
C ASN A 534 -30.47 -9.22 14.47
N ILE A 535 -30.75 -7.93 14.64
CA ILE A 535 -32.11 -7.38 14.68
C ILE A 535 -32.58 -7.06 13.26
N ILE A 536 -33.65 -7.70 12.81
CA ILE A 536 -34.28 -7.44 11.52
C ILE A 536 -34.82 -6.01 11.50
N GLN A 537 -34.39 -5.22 10.51
CA GLN A 537 -34.86 -3.87 10.25
C GLN A 537 -35.76 -3.83 9.01
N ASP A 538 -36.48 -2.73 8.83
CA ASP A 538 -37.31 -2.49 7.65
C ASP A 538 -36.47 -2.57 6.37
N GLY A 539 -37.00 -3.26 5.36
CA GLY A 539 -36.29 -3.54 4.10
C GLY A 539 -35.48 -4.84 4.11
N PHE A 540 -35.53 -5.63 5.19
CA PHE A 540 -34.97 -6.99 5.19
C PHE A 540 -35.73 -7.89 4.23
N TYR A 541 -35.01 -8.72 3.46
CA TYR A 541 -35.63 -9.71 2.60
C TYR A 541 -34.89 -11.04 2.61
N ASP A 542 -35.64 -12.11 2.34
CA ASP A 542 -35.15 -13.47 2.26
C ASP A 542 -35.61 -14.16 0.98
N PHE A 543 -34.67 -14.41 0.05
CA PHE A 543 -34.90 -15.15 -1.19
C PHE A 543 -34.38 -16.59 -1.17
N GLY A 544 -33.83 -17.06 -0.04
CA GLY A 544 -33.36 -18.44 0.13
C GLY A 544 -31.93 -18.55 0.62
N SER A 545 -31.35 -19.73 0.40
CA SER A 545 -29.98 -20.06 0.82
C SER A 545 -29.00 -19.98 -0.35
N ALA A 546 -27.76 -19.57 -0.06
CA ALA A 546 -26.65 -19.61 -1.00
C ALA A 546 -26.24 -21.04 -1.37
N GLY A 547 -26.73 -22.07 -0.67
CA GLY A 547 -26.31 -23.45 -0.83
C GLY A 547 -25.00 -23.78 -0.12
N LYS A 548 -24.46 -24.98 -0.35
CA LYS A 548 -23.26 -25.49 0.34
C LYS A 548 -22.02 -25.60 -0.56
N SER A 549 -22.15 -25.44 -1.89
CA SER A 549 -21.03 -25.59 -2.83
C SER A 549 -20.31 -24.26 -3.06
N LEU A 550 -19.03 -24.30 -3.40
CA LEU A 550 -18.29 -23.07 -3.72
C LEU A 550 -18.91 -22.33 -4.91
N GLU A 551 -19.34 -23.06 -5.93
CA GLU A 551 -20.06 -22.50 -7.08
C GLU A 551 -21.33 -21.75 -6.67
N SER A 552 -22.08 -22.27 -5.69
CA SER A 552 -23.30 -21.63 -5.23
C SER A 552 -23.02 -20.39 -4.38
N LEU A 553 -21.92 -20.39 -3.61
CA LEU A 553 -21.43 -19.24 -2.83
C LEU A 553 -20.81 -18.12 -3.70
N MET A 554 -20.37 -18.45 -4.91
CA MET A 554 -19.79 -17.48 -5.86
C MET A 554 -20.86 -16.78 -6.73
N LYS A 555 -22.15 -17.09 -6.54
CA LYS A 555 -23.23 -16.40 -7.26
C LYS A 555 -23.43 -14.99 -6.70
N PRO A 556 -23.65 -13.97 -7.56
CA PRO A 556 -23.93 -12.62 -7.10
C PRO A 556 -25.16 -12.54 -6.20
N PHE A 557 -25.10 -11.69 -5.18
CA PHE A 557 -26.23 -11.42 -4.32
C PHE A 557 -27.24 -10.49 -5.02
N PRO A 558 -28.49 -10.92 -5.26
CA PRO A 558 -29.47 -10.13 -6.01
C PRO A 558 -30.01 -8.97 -5.18
N SER A 559 -30.21 -7.81 -5.80
CA SER A 559 -30.89 -6.68 -5.17
C SER A 559 -32.40 -6.91 -5.08
N LEU A 560 -33.06 -6.21 -4.16
CA LEU A 560 -34.51 -6.26 -4.05
C LEU A 560 -35.20 -5.82 -5.35
N SER A 561 -34.70 -4.79 -6.03
CA SER A 561 -35.24 -4.34 -7.32
C SER A 561 -35.10 -5.40 -8.40
N GLN A 562 -33.94 -6.06 -8.49
CA GLN A 562 -33.72 -7.17 -9.43
C GLN A 562 -34.70 -8.33 -9.16
N LEU A 563 -35.00 -8.63 -7.90
CA LEU A 563 -35.96 -9.67 -7.52
C LEU A 563 -37.40 -9.31 -7.87
N LYS A 564 -37.76 -8.02 -7.80
CA LYS A 564 -39.08 -7.52 -8.23
C LYS A 564 -39.27 -7.57 -9.74
N GLU A 565 -38.24 -7.24 -10.51
CA GLU A 565 -38.26 -7.25 -11.98
C GLU A 565 -38.27 -8.67 -12.58
N GLN A 566 -38.02 -9.71 -11.79
CA GLN A 566 -38.07 -11.09 -12.27
C GLN A 566 -39.49 -11.46 -12.68
N LYS A 567 -39.59 -12.10 -13.87
CA LYS A 567 -40.84 -12.71 -14.31
C LYS A 567 -41.35 -13.68 -13.25
N ILE A 568 -42.66 -13.64 -13.00
CA ILE A 568 -43.33 -14.54 -12.06
C ILE A 568 -42.97 -15.98 -12.43
N ASP A 569 -42.48 -16.73 -11.44
CA ASP A 569 -42.09 -18.12 -11.63
C ASP A 569 -42.56 -19.01 -10.47
N LYS A 570 -42.38 -20.31 -10.67
CA LYS A 570 -42.73 -21.34 -9.68
C LYS A 570 -41.64 -21.57 -8.63
N LYS A 571 -40.56 -20.78 -8.62
CA LYS A 571 -39.49 -20.89 -7.61
C LYS A 571 -39.96 -20.28 -6.30
N ARG A 572 -39.14 -20.45 -5.26
CA ARG A 572 -39.37 -19.85 -3.96
C ARG A 572 -39.56 -18.34 -4.09
N GLU A 573 -40.58 -17.83 -3.42
CA GLU A 573 -40.83 -16.42 -3.20
C GLU A 573 -39.70 -15.74 -2.42
N THR A 574 -39.57 -14.43 -2.64
CA THR A 574 -38.76 -13.56 -1.79
C THR A 574 -39.67 -12.98 -0.72
N LEU A 575 -39.35 -13.18 0.54
CA LEU A 575 -40.13 -12.63 1.65
C LEU A 575 -39.56 -11.27 2.04
N LEU A 576 -40.39 -10.23 2.05
CA LEU A 576 -40.04 -8.87 2.45
C LEU A 576 -40.61 -8.56 3.84
N VAL A 577 -39.77 -8.04 4.72
CA VAL A 577 -40.13 -7.50 6.03
C VAL A 577 -39.89 -5.99 6.00
N ASP A 578 -40.96 -5.21 5.92
CA ASP A 578 -40.88 -3.76 5.88
C ASP A 578 -42.20 -3.12 6.36
N SER A 579 -42.17 -2.54 7.54
CA SER A 579 -43.34 -1.90 8.15
C SER A 579 -43.82 -0.64 7.43
N ASN A 580 -43.00 -0.05 6.56
CA ASN A 580 -43.40 1.14 5.79
C ASN A 580 -44.34 0.79 4.64
N VAL A 581 -44.30 -0.46 4.16
CA VAL A 581 -45.08 -0.92 3.01
C VAL A 581 -45.99 -2.11 3.32
N ASP A 582 -45.90 -2.70 4.51
CA ASP A 582 -46.71 -3.83 4.98
C ASP A 582 -47.54 -3.45 6.23
N PRO A 583 -48.73 -2.84 6.06
CA PRO A 583 -49.62 -2.49 7.17
C PRO A 583 -50.07 -3.70 7.98
N LYS A 584 -50.16 -4.88 7.35
CA LYS A 584 -50.60 -6.10 8.03
C LYS A 584 -49.54 -6.62 8.99
N PHE A 585 -48.26 -6.51 8.63
CA PHE A 585 -47.15 -6.77 9.55
C PHE A 585 -47.18 -5.84 10.77
N VAL A 586 -47.51 -4.55 10.59
CA VAL A 586 -47.67 -3.60 11.70
C VAL A 586 -48.81 -4.04 12.64
N GLU A 587 -49.97 -4.40 12.08
CA GLU A 587 -51.10 -4.90 12.85
C GLU A 587 -50.75 -6.14 13.69
N LEU A 588 -49.98 -7.07 13.12
CA LEU A 588 -49.51 -8.26 13.84
C LEU A 588 -48.54 -7.92 14.97
N CYS A 589 -47.69 -6.92 14.78
CA CYS A 589 -46.81 -6.42 15.84
C CYS A 589 -47.64 -5.79 16.98
N ASP A 590 -48.65 -4.98 16.67
CA ASP A 590 -49.52 -4.34 17.65
C ASP A 590 -50.36 -5.38 18.42
N GLN A 591 -50.93 -6.37 17.73
CA GLN A 591 -51.65 -7.50 18.33
C GLN A 591 -50.74 -8.31 19.26
N SER A 592 -49.49 -8.52 18.85
CA SER A 592 -48.49 -9.21 19.66
C SER A 592 -48.16 -8.40 20.92
N LEU A 593 -47.94 -7.10 20.79
CA LEU A 593 -47.60 -6.20 21.90
C LEU A 593 -48.72 -6.06 22.94
N ALA A 594 -49.98 -5.97 22.49
CA ALA A 594 -51.15 -5.83 23.36
C ALA A 594 -51.28 -6.99 24.37
N GLY A 595 -50.85 -8.20 23.99
CA GLY A 595 -50.94 -9.40 24.82
C GLY A 595 -49.78 -9.61 25.80
N LEU A 596 -48.77 -8.73 25.83
CA LEU A 596 -47.56 -8.93 26.64
C LEU A 596 -47.66 -8.39 28.08
N SER A 597 -48.72 -7.66 28.41
CA SER A 597 -48.85 -6.98 29.71
C SER A 597 -48.89 -8.00 30.88
N GLN A 598 -47.93 -7.90 31.80
CA GLN A 598 -47.79 -8.70 33.06
C GLN A 598 -47.47 -10.21 32.92
N SER A 599 -47.14 -10.72 31.74
CA SER A 599 -46.89 -12.15 31.52
C SER A 599 -45.41 -12.56 31.70
N LYS A 600 -45.16 -13.81 32.15
CA LYS A 600 -43.80 -14.41 32.21
C LYS A 600 -43.21 -14.56 30.79
N PRO A 601 -41.86 -14.59 30.63
CA PRO A 601 -41.22 -14.73 29.32
C PRO A 601 -41.76 -15.85 28.43
N SER A 602 -42.02 -17.02 29.02
CA SER A 602 -42.58 -18.17 28.31
C SER A 602 -43.99 -17.90 27.76
N GLU A 603 -44.84 -17.20 28.52
CA GLU A 603 -46.21 -16.86 28.09
C GLU A 603 -46.21 -15.77 27.02
N GLN A 604 -45.27 -14.84 27.09
CA GLN A 604 -45.08 -13.82 26.06
C GLN A 604 -44.62 -14.42 24.73
N ILE A 605 -43.62 -15.31 24.76
CA ILE A 605 -43.20 -16.09 23.58
C ILE A 605 -44.37 -16.89 23.02
N LYS A 606 -45.15 -17.53 23.89
CA LYS A 606 -46.32 -18.32 23.51
C LYS A 606 -47.42 -17.48 22.87
N HIS A 607 -47.63 -16.26 23.36
CA HIS A 607 -48.57 -15.31 22.77
C HIS A 607 -48.16 -14.95 21.33
N VAL A 608 -46.91 -14.52 21.13
CA VAL A 608 -46.41 -14.18 19.78
C VAL A 608 -46.47 -15.40 18.86
N ALA A 609 -46.08 -16.58 19.34
CA ALA A 609 -46.15 -17.82 18.57
C ALA A 609 -47.58 -18.17 18.14
N LYS A 610 -48.57 -17.93 19.01
CA LYS A 610 -50.00 -18.11 18.67
C LYS A 610 -50.46 -17.11 17.62
N VAL A 611 -50.11 -15.82 17.75
CA VAL A 611 -50.46 -14.79 16.75
C VAL A 611 -49.90 -15.17 15.37
N VAL A 612 -48.61 -15.52 15.31
CA VAL A 612 -47.95 -15.98 14.07
C VAL A 612 -48.62 -17.23 13.50
N SER A 613 -48.88 -18.22 14.36
CA SER A 613 -49.47 -19.48 13.93
C SER A 613 -50.89 -19.29 13.39
N GLN A 614 -51.73 -18.53 14.09
CA GLN A 614 -53.10 -18.23 13.66
C GLN A 614 -53.13 -17.45 12.35
N HIS A 615 -52.26 -16.46 12.19
CA HIS A 615 -52.17 -15.65 10.96
C HIS A 615 -51.76 -16.48 9.73
N LEU A 616 -50.86 -17.46 9.92
CA LEU A 616 -50.30 -18.27 8.82
C LEU A 616 -51.00 -19.64 8.64
N GLY A 617 -52.28 -19.73 9.00
CA GLY A 617 -53.12 -20.91 8.71
C GLY A 617 -53.38 -21.84 9.91
N GLY A 618 -53.12 -21.38 11.13
CA GLY A 618 -53.33 -22.15 12.36
C GLY A 618 -52.22 -23.16 12.65
N PHE A 619 -52.41 -23.95 13.71
CA PHE A 619 -51.52 -25.06 14.06
C PHE A 619 -52.01 -26.37 13.44
N MET A 620 -51.09 -27.32 13.28
CA MET A 620 -51.41 -28.65 12.76
C MET A 620 -51.38 -29.70 13.85
N GLU A 621 -52.53 -30.32 14.07
CA GLU A 621 -52.68 -31.45 15.01
C GLU A 621 -51.94 -32.71 14.54
N ASP A 622 -51.79 -32.90 13.23
CA ASP A 622 -51.24 -34.11 12.63
C ASP A 622 -50.04 -33.80 11.73
N LYS A 623 -48.87 -34.32 12.12
CA LYS A 623 -47.60 -34.16 11.37
C LYS A 623 -47.66 -34.78 9.97
N SER A 624 -48.49 -35.82 9.75
CA SER A 624 -48.60 -36.52 8.47
C SER A 624 -49.33 -35.71 7.39
N LYS A 625 -50.07 -34.66 7.78
CA LYS A 625 -50.82 -33.79 6.86
C LYS A 625 -50.01 -32.61 6.33
N LEU A 626 -48.69 -32.55 6.59
CA LEU A 626 -47.82 -31.47 6.12
C LEU A 626 -47.82 -31.33 4.59
N SER A 627 -47.90 -32.43 3.86
CA SER A 627 -47.97 -32.45 2.38
C SER A 627 -49.29 -31.90 1.83
N LEU A 628 -50.35 -31.91 2.64
CA LEU A 628 -51.68 -31.37 2.31
C LEU A 628 -51.78 -29.85 2.56
N LEU A 629 -50.75 -29.24 3.17
CA LEU A 629 -50.71 -27.80 3.35
C LEU A 629 -50.64 -27.13 1.96
N GLY A 630 -51.78 -26.66 1.45
CA GLY A 630 -51.92 -26.02 0.14
C GLY A 630 -51.18 -24.69 -0.04
N TYR A 631 -50.16 -24.43 0.77
CA TYR A 631 -49.44 -23.15 0.81
C TYR A 631 -48.87 -22.77 -0.56
N LYS A 632 -48.36 -23.74 -1.34
CA LYS A 632 -47.81 -23.48 -2.69
C LYS A 632 -48.83 -22.82 -3.61
N PHE A 633 -50.10 -23.21 -3.52
CA PHE A 633 -51.18 -22.60 -4.29
C PHE A 633 -51.41 -21.15 -3.87
N HIS A 634 -51.50 -20.90 -2.57
CA HIS A 634 -51.68 -19.54 -2.03
C HIS A 634 -50.50 -18.60 -2.30
N ILE A 635 -49.27 -19.10 -2.25
CA ILE A 635 -48.09 -18.31 -2.63
C ILE A 635 -48.12 -17.99 -4.13
N THR A 636 -48.48 -18.95 -4.98
CA THR A 636 -48.59 -18.72 -6.42
C THR A 636 -49.68 -17.69 -6.72
N GLU A 637 -50.84 -17.81 -6.08
CA GLU A 637 -51.93 -16.85 -6.16
C GLU A 637 -51.48 -15.45 -5.70
N ALA A 638 -50.78 -15.35 -4.57
CA ALA A 638 -50.26 -14.08 -4.06
C ALA A 638 -49.26 -13.42 -5.04
N LYS A 639 -48.33 -14.20 -5.62
CA LYS A 639 -47.42 -13.72 -6.67
C LYS A 639 -48.18 -13.20 -7.89
N MET A 640 -49.20 -13.93 -8.35
CA MET A 640 -50.03 -13.52 -9.49
C MET A 640 -50.82 -12.24 -9.21
N GLN A 641 -51.36 -12.10 -8.00
CA GLN A 641 -52.10 -10.90 -7.59
C GLN A 641 -51.20 -9.67 -7.46
N GLN A 642 -49.98 -9.82 -6.94
CA GLN A 642 -49.03 -8.72 -6.78
C GLN A 642 -48.24 -8.41 -8.04
N GLY A 643 -48.18 -9.34 -9.01
CA GLY A 643 -47.41 -9.16 -10.25
C GLY A 643 -45.90 -9.37 -10.08
N GLU A 644 -45.42 -9.75 -8.90
CA GLU A 644 -44.00 -9.85 -8.55
C GLU A 644 -43.71 -11.12 -7.74
N ASN A 645 -42.44 -11.57 -7.72
CA ASN A 645 -42.00 -12.70 -6.89
C ASN A 645 -41.69 -12.31 -5.42
N VAL A 646 -41.69 -11.01 -5.12
CA VAL A 646 -41.43 -10.45 -3.78
C VAL A 646 -42.75 -10.26 -3.05
N LEU A 647 -42.94 -10.98 -1.95
CA LEU A 647 -44.16 -10.95 -1.16
C LEU A 647 -43.90 -10.34 0.22
N GLN A 648 -44.79 -9.44 0.63
CA GLN A 648 -44.83 -8.88 1.98
C GLN A 648 -45.25 -9.96 2.99
N ILE A 649 -44.46 -10.16 4.05
CA ILE A 649 -44.65 -11.26 5.00
C ILE A 649 -46.01 -11.23 5.71
N GLY A 650 -46.53 -10.03 6.01
CA GLY A 650 -47.81 -9.84 6.69
C GLY A 650 -49.02 -10.18 5.83
N ASN A 651 -48.91 -10.10 4.50
CA ASN A 651 -50.03 -10.40 3.59
C ASN A 651 -50.23 -11.90 3.34
N LEU A 652 -49.32 -12.76 3.81
CA LEU A 652 -49.44 -14.20 3.67
C LEU A 652 -50.50 -14.75 4.61
N LYS A 653 -51.43 -15.55 4.08
CA LYS A 653 -52.49 -16.23 4.85
C LYS A 653 -52.10 -17.65 5.29
N PHE A 654 -51.14 -18.25 4.59
CA PHE A 654 -50.66 -19.60 4.84
C PHE A 654 -49.14 -19.61 4.74
N GLY A 655 -48.49 -20.28 5.69
CA GLY A 655 -47.03 -20.34 5.73
C GLY A 655 -46.50 -21.68 6.26
N THR A 656 -45.36 -22.08 5.73
CA THR A 656 -44.53 -23.19 6.21
C THR A 656 -43.57 -22.72 7.32
N PHE A 657 -42.64 -23.59 7.73
CA PHE A 657 -41.64 -23.32 8.76
C PHE A 657 -40.87 -22.00 8.56
N TYR A 658 -40.35 -21.73 7.36
CA TYR A 658 -39.53 -20.54 7.13
C TYR A 658 -40.34 -19.23 7.11
N HIS A 659 -41.59 -19.27 6.64
CA HIS A 659 -42.50 -18.12 6.73
C HIS A 659 -42.78 -17.77 8.18
N ARG A 660 -43.17 -18.79 8.97
CA ARG A 660 -43.51 -18.65 10.38
C ARG A 660 -42.32 -18.19 11.21
N ALA A 661 -41.16 -18.83 11.03
CA ALA A 661 -39.97 -18.51 11.79
C ALA A 661 -39.43 -17.09 11.48
N LEU A 662 -39.49 -16.67 10.21
CA LEU A 662 -39.12 -15.31 9.82
C LEU A 662 -40.09 -14.28 10.41
N LEU A 663 -41.40 -14.51 10.29
CA LEU A 663 -42.41 -13.60 10.84
C LEU A 663 -42.30 -13.50 12.37
N PHE A 664 -42.09 -14.62 13.05
CA PHE A 664 -41.88 -14.65 14.50
C PHE A 664 -40.64 -13.84 14.90
N LYS A 665 -39.49 -14.08 14.25
CA LYS A 665 -38.26 -13.29 14.50
C LYS A 665 -38.49 -11.81 14.23
N ALA A 666 -39.11 -11.45 13.11
CA ALA A 666 -39.38 -10.07 12.73
C ALA A 666 -40.28 -9.35 13.73
N ILE A 667 -41.35 -10.00 14.22
CA ILE A 667 -42.21 -9.45 15.27
C ILE A 667 -41.42 -9.29 16.58
N CYS A 668 -40.70 -10.32 17.02
CA CYS A 668 -39.87 -10.27 18.21
C CYS A 668 -38.87 -9.11 18.17
N ASP A 669 -38.17 -8.93 17.05
CA ASP A 669 -37.23 -7.84 16.84
C ASP A 669 -37.92 -6.46 16.84
N LYS A 670 -39.09 -6.35 16.18
CA LYS A 670 -39.84 -5.09 16.10
C LYS A 670 -40.41 -4.63 17.45
N ILE A 671 -40.83 -5.55 18.31
CA ILE A 671 -41.39 -5.24 19.65
C ILE A 671 -40.35 -5.33 20.78
N GLY A 672 -39.14 -5.80 20.47
CA GLY A 672 -38.02 -5.96 21.40
C GLY A 672 -38.07 -7.22 22.28
N LEU A 673 -38.88 -8.23 21.93
CA LEU A 673 -39.13 -9.41 22.78
C LEU A 673 -38.02 -10.49 22.68
N SER A 674 -37.25 -10.63 23.77
CA SER A 674 -36.25 -11.69 24.07
C SER A 674 -35.12 -11.88 23.03
N PRO A 675 -33.91 -12.31 23.43
CA PRO A 675 -32.92 -12.82 22.49
C PRO A 675 -33.50 -13.92 21.60
N CYS A 676 -33.78 -13.61 20.32
CA CYS A 676 -34.36 -14.52 19.34
C CYS A 676 -33.39 -14.77 18.19
N THR A 677 -33.07 -16.03 17.94
CA THR A 677 -32.26 -16.47 16.78
C THR A 677 -33.21 -16.91 15.67
N LEU A 678 -32.81 -16.74 14.41
CA LEU A 678 -33.48 -17.35 13.24
C LEU A 678 -32.50 -18.32 12.57
N ILE A 679 -32.90 -19.59 12.44
CA ILE A 679 -32.08 -20.64 11.85
C ILE A 679 -32.81 -21.26 10.67
N ARG A 680 -32.12 -21.41 9.54
CA ARG A 680 -32.52 -22.24 8.41
C ARG A 680 -31.75 -23.56 8.46
N GLY A 681 -32.49 -24.65 8.61
CA GLY A 681 -31.98 -26.00 8.48
C GLY A 681 -32.17 -26.56 7.08
N GLU A 682 -32.21 -27.89 7.00
CA GLU A 682 -32.40 -28.62 5.75
C GLU A 682 -33.89 -28.75 5.40
N TYR A 683 -34.20 -29.14 4.16
CA TYR A 683 -35.56 -29.43 3.69
C TYR A 683 -36.59 -28.32 3.98
N ASN A 684 -36.20 -27.06 3.79
CA ASN A 684 -37.03 -25.87 4.07
C ASN A 684 -37.51 -25.72 5.52
N ARG A 685 -36.87 -26.40 6.48
CA ARG A 685 -37.09 -26.18 7.90
C ARG A 685 -36.40 -24.89 8.33
N CYS A 686 -37.13 -24.07 9.08
CA CYS A 686 -36.56 -22.99 9.87
C CYS A 686 -37.21 -22.97 11.24
N TRP A 687 -36.47 -22.47 12.23
CA TRP A 687 -36.96 -22.35 13.59
C TRP A 687 -36.32 -21.16 14.29
N ASN A 688 -36.88 -20.83 15.45
CA ASN A 688 -36.35 -19.81 16.32
C ASN A 688 -35.88 -20.42 17.63
N GLU A 689 -34.70 -20.00 18.07
CA GLU A 689 -34.19 -20.29 19.41
C GLU A 689 -34.37 -19.03 20.25
N VAL A 690 -34.96 -19.18 21.44
CA VAL A 690 -35.28 -18.07 22.33
C VAL A 690 -34.74 -18.30 23.73
N CYS A 691 -34.30 -17.22 24.37
CA CYS A 691 -33.86 -17.25 25.77
C CYS A 691 -35.03 -17.02 26.73
N LEU A 692 -35.10 -17.82 27.80
CA LEU A 692 -36.19 -17.81 28.78
C LEU A 692 -35.89 -16.97 30.03
N SER A 693 -34.64 -16.52 30.21
CA SER A 693 -34.17 -15.88 31.44
C SER A 693 -33.88 -14.37 31.34
N LYS A 694 -33.83 -13.78 30.14
CA LYS A 694 -33.56 -12.34 29.93
C LYS A 694 -34.68 -11.68 29.12
N MET A 695 -35.13 -10.50 29.57
CA MET A 695 -36.15 -9.70 28.89
C MET A 695 -35.73 -8.25 28.74
N ALA A 696 -36.01 -7.70 27.56
CA ALA A 696 -36.25 -6.28 27.36
C ALA A 696 -37.61 -6.16 26.63
N LEU A 697 -38.36 -5.10 26.87
CA LEU A 697 -39.47 -4.65 26.04
C LEU A 697 -39.07 -3.25 25.55
N LEU A 698 -39.43 -2.85 24.34
CA LEU A 698 -39.18 -1.47 23.91
C LEU A 698 -39.86 -0.48 24.88
N PRO A 699 -39.18 0.58 25.35
CA PRO A 699 -39.83 1.61 26.16
C PRO A 699 -40.92 2.29 25.33
N SER A 700 -42.11 2.45 25.93
CA SER A 700 -43.27 3.05 25.29
C SER A 700 -43.06 4.54 24.98
N LYS A 701 -42.79 4.89 23.71
CA LYS A 701 -42.78 6.22 23.05
C LYS A 701 -41.94 7.36 23.68
N PRO A 702 -41.43 8.31 22.86
CA PRO A 702 -40.48 9.34 23.31
C PRO A 702 -41.19 10.49 24.06
N ALA A 703 -40.59 10.94 25.17
CA ALA A 703 -40.87 12.26 25.71
C ALA A 703 -40.36 13.33 24.71
N THR A 704 -41.17 14.36 24.50
CA THR A 704 -40.86 15.59 23.77
C THR A 704 -39.51 16.18 24.20
N PRO A 705 -38.77 16.86 23.29
CA PRO A 705 -37.47 17.43 23.63
C PRO A 705 -37.66 18.62 24.57
N ALA A 706 -37.36 18.43 25.86
CA ALA A 706 -37.22 19.53 26.79
C ALA A 706 -35.89 20.26 26.51
N ALA A 707 -36.00 21.58 26.43
CA ALA A 707 -34.92 22.50 26.14
C ALA A 707 -33.66 22.26 26.98
N THR A 708 -32.52 22.28 26.30
CA THR A 708 -31.16 22.36 26.86
C THR A 708 -31.06 23.51 27.86
N LYS A 709 -30.94 23.17 29.15
CA LYS A 709 -30.31 24.05 30.15
C LYS A 709 -28.84 23.66 30.26
N VAL A 710 -28.01 24.64 29.93
CA VAL A 710 -26.57 24.67 30.14
C VAL A 710 -26.28 24.63 31.63
N GLU A 711 -25.57 23.61 32.11
CA GLU A 711 -24.84 23.70 33.37
C GLU A 711 -23.35 23.42 33.14
N LYS A 712 -22.57 24.45 33.44
CA LYS A 712 -21.12 24.45 33.55
C LYS A 712 -20.74 23.70 34.81
N THR A 713 -19.79 22.78 34.73
CA THR A 713 -18.89 22.50 35.87
C THR A 713 -17.45 22.27 35.43
N SER A 714 -16.61 23.00 36.16
CA SER A 714 -15.15 23.16 36.22
C SER A 714 -14.26 21.90 36.17
N SER A 715 -13.14 22.05 35.45
CA SER A 715 -11.73 21.72 35.78
C SER A 715 -11.46 21.13 37.18
N LYS A 716 -10.55 20.16 37.45
CA LYS A 716 -9.16 19.91 36.98
C LYS A 716 -8.60 18.66 37.77
N PRO A 717 -7.30 18.26 37.73
CA PRO A 717 -6.72 17.22 36.87
C PRO A 717 -6.02 16.03 37.60
N GLY A 718 -5.66 14.99 36.82
CA GLY A 718 -4.37 14.28 36.97
C GLY A 718 -4.41 12.80 37.39
N SER A 719 -3.88 11.91 36.53
CA SER A 719 -2.77 11.00 36.88
C SER A 719 -2.33 10.08 35.71
N ARG A 720 -1.07 10.31 35.29
CA ARG A 720 -0.03 9.37 34.81
C ARG A 720 -0.43 8.13 34.00
N GLU A 721 -0.20 8.21 32.69
CA GLU A 721 0.11 7.07 31.81
C GLU A 721 1.60 6.69 31.94
N LYS A 722 1.89 5.38 32.00
CA LYS A 722 3.25 4.82 31.94
C LYS A 722 3.53 4.30 30.53
N GLU A 723 4.56 4.85 29.92
CA GLU A 723 5.26 4.35 28.74
C GLU A 723 5.88 2.97 29.00
N VAL A 724 5.88 2.10 27.98
CA VAL A 724 6.85 1.00 27.89
C VAL A 724 7.52 1.02 26.51
N ARG A 725 8.86 1.13 26.56
CA ARG A 725 9.82 1.12 25.45
C ARG A 725 10.05 -0.30 24.92
N GLY A 726 10.60 -0.38 23.70
CA GLY A 726 10.71 -1.60 22.91
C GLY A 726 11.88 -2.53 23.21
N GLY A 727 12.04 -3.52 22.33
CA GLY A 727 13.14 -4.48 22.32
C GLY A 727 13.19 -5.24 20.99
N SER A 728 14.32 -5.10 20.30
CA SER A 728 14.71 -5.84 19.09
C SER A 728 15.42 -7.16 19.44
N GLY A 729 15.41 -8.16 18.54
CA GLY A 729 16.54 -9.10 18.44
C GLY A 729 16.24 -10.53 17.96
N ASN A 730 16.70 -10.81 16.74
CA ASN A 730 17.38 -12.03 16.25
C ASN A 730 16.73 -13.44 16.16
N THR A 731 16.68 -13.91 14.90
CA THR A 731 17.21 -15.18 14.34
C THR A 731 17.31 -16.43 15.24
N ASP A 732 16.70 -17.55 14.83
CA ASP A 732 17.48 -18.67 14.28
C ASP A 732 16.65 -19.78 13.59
N LYS A 733 17.38 -20.53 12.77
CA LYS A 733 16.98 -21.62 11.87
C LYS A 733 16.39 -22.85 12.60
N SER A 734 15.50 -23.57 11.92
CA SER A 734 15.62 -25.04 11.81
C SER A 734 14.90 -25.57 10.56
N ALA A 735 15.63 -26.37 9.79
CA ALA A 735 15.17 -27.17 8.68
C ALA A 735 14.85 -28.58 9.17
N GLY A 736 13.86 -29.26 8.57
CA GLY A 736 13.59 -30.66 8.92
C GLY A 736 12.41 -31.33 8.22
N LYS A 737 12.67 -31.77 6.98
CA LYS A 737 12.17 -32.96 6.25
C LYS A 737 10.66 -33.15 6.00
N GLY A 738 10.37 -33.42 4.72
CA GLY A 738 9.03 -33.66 4.20
C GLY A 738 8.54 -35.11 4.23
N SER A 739 7.34 -35.26 3.72
CA SER A 739 6.82 -36.46 3.08
C SER A 739 5.78 -36.02 2.04
N SER A 740 5.73 -36.78 0.97
CA SER A 740 5.04 -36.55 -0.29
C SER A 740 3.51 -36.78 -0.22
N ASP A 741 2.88 -36.30 -1.29
CA ASP A 741 1.71 -36.84 -1.97
C ASP A 741 0.34 -36.14 -1.83
N ASP A 742 -0.20 -35.96 -3.04
CA ASP A 742 -1.55 -35.69 -3.50
C ASP A 742 -2.16 -34.28 -3.47
N ALA A 743 -2.13 -33.71 -4.67
CA ALA A 743 -2.90 -32.59 -5.16
C ALA A 743 -4.40 -32.93 -5.20
N GLY A 744 -5.19 -32.13 -4.47
CA GLY A 744 -6.63 -31.97 -4.64
C GLY A 744 -7.02 -30.53 -4.27
N PRO A 745 -8.06 -29.93 -4.89
CA PRO A 745 -8.33 -28.51 -4.75
C PRO A 745 -8.75 -28.17 -3.31
N ASN A 746 -8.07 -27.17 -2.74
CA ASN A 746 -8.14 -26.68 -1.35
C ASN A 746 -9.48 -26.03 -0.92
N SER A 747 -10.60 -26.38 -1.55
CA SER A 747 -11.93 -25.76 -1.34
C SER A 747 -12.49 -25.96 0.08
N GLY A 748 -12.07 -27.02 0.78
CA GLY A 748 -12.50 -27.33 2.15
C GLY A 748 -12.00 -26.37 3.23
N LYS A 749 -10.83 -25.74 3.06
CA LYS A 749 -10.26 -24.82 4.06
C LYS A 749 -10.97 -23.46 4.07
N ALA A 750 -11.28 -22.92 2.90
CA ALA A 750 -12.03 -21.67 2.76
C ALA A 750 -13.46 -21.81 3.28
N LEU A 751 -14.14 -22.92 2.95
CA LEU A 751 -15.48 -23.23 3.45
C LEU A 751 -15.51 -23.43 4.98
N ASN A 752 -14.46 -24.01 5.56
CA ASN A 752 -14.34 -24.17 7.01
C ASN A 752 -13.98 -22.87 7.74
N ALA A 753 -13.14 -22.00 7.15
CA ALA A 753 -12.90 -20.65 7.66
C ALA A 753 -14.18 -19.79 7.60
N PHE A 754 -14.91 -19.90 6.49
CA PHE A 754 -16.22 -19.29 6.29
C PHE A 754 -17.26 -19.76 7.32
N LYS A 755 -17.37 -21.07 7.56
CA LYS A 755 -18.24 -21.63 8.61
C LYS A 755 -17.84 -21.20 10.02
N LYS A 756 -16.54 -21.00 10.29
CA LYS A 756 -16.05 -20.46 11.57
C LYS A 756 -16.43 -18.99 11.76
N LEU A 757 -16.36 -18.16 10.71
CA LEU A 757 -16.75 -16.73 10.75
C LEU A 757 -18.26 -16.53 10.92
N ALA A 758 -19.09 -17.35 10.28
CA ALA A 758 -20.55 -17.33 10.48
C ALA A 758 -20.99 -17.74 11.90
N LEU A 759 -20.08 -18.33 12.69
CA LEU A 759 -20.29 -18.79 14.06
C LEU A 759 -19.57 -17.92 15.10
N SER A 760 -18.71 -16.97 14.72
CA SER A 760 -18.01 -16.10 15.66
C SER A 760 -18.84 -14.85 15.98
N GLN A 761 -19.47 -14.85 17.14
CA GLN A 761 -19.75 -13.62 17.90
C GLN A 761 -19.25 -13.83 19.32
N SER A 762 -18.07 -13.29 19.60
CA SER A 762 -17.60 -12.94 20.94
C SER A 762 -16.25 -12.22 20.81
N THR A 763 -16.26 -10.90 20.75
CA THR A 763 -15.08 -10.11 21.12
C THR A 763 -15.48 -8.96 22.03
N ALA A 764 -15.14 -9.10 23.31
CA ALA A 764 -14.65 -7.98 24.11
C ALA A 764 -13.20 -7.66 23.69
N SER A 765 -12.78 -6.41 23.88
CA SER A 765 -11.51 -5.83 23.45
C SER A 765 -10.25 -6.44 24.09
N THR A 766 -9.26 -6.75 23.22
CA THR A 766 -7.77 -6.67 23.34
C THR A 766 -7.00 -7.18 24.59
N ILE A 767 -6.08 -8.16 24.37
CA ILE A 767 -4.59 -8.19 24.59
C ILE A 767 -4.00 -9.55 24.04
N PRO A 768 -2.79 -9.63 23.40
CA PRO A 768 -2.17 -10.87 22.86
C PRO A 768 -1.10 -11.53 23.81
N PRO A 769 -0.54 -12.73 23.52
CA PRO A 769 -0.40 -13.86 24.46
C PRO A 769 1.07 -14.22 24.88
N PRO A 770 1.29 -15.36 25.58
CA PRO A 770 2.28 -16.31 25.04
C PRO A 770 1.86 -17.80 25.01
N GLU A 771 2.16 -18.39 23.86
CA GLU A 771 2.79 -19.70 23.59
C GLU A 771 2.08 -21.07 23.75
N THR A 772 2.19 -21.81 22.63
CA THR A 772 2.10 -23.27 22.38
C THR A 772 0.73 -23.91 22.12
N PHE A 773 0.37 -23.94 20.84
CA PHE A 773 -0.64 -24.82 20.24
C PHE A 773 -0.03 -26.18 19.87
N GLN A 774 -0.48 -27.24 20.55
CA GLN A 774 -0.68 -28.54 19.90
C GLN A 774 -2.17 -28.70 19.61
N TYR A 775 -2.48 -29.01 18.34
CA TYR A 775 -3.83 -29.24 17.85
C TYR A 775 -4.41 -30.53 18.45
N ASN A 776 -5.58 -30.41 19.09
CA ASN A 776 -6.59 -31.46 19.11
C ASN A 776 -7.95 -30.82 18.87
N PHE A 777 -8.67 -31.31 17.86
CA PHE A 777 -10.10 -31.06 17.70
C PHE A 777 -10.84 -31.76 18.85
N PHE A 778 -10.99 -31.07 19.97
CA PHE A 778 -12.00 -31.39 20.94
C PHE A 778 -13.20 -30.47 20.68
N TYR A 779 -14.38 -31.09 20.51
CA TYR A 779 -15.61 -30.46 20.96
C TYR A 779 -15.32 -29.93 22.36
N ASP A 780 -15.47 -28.62 22.57
CA ASP A 780 -15.27 -28.02 23.88
C ASP A 780 -16.46 -28.43 24.76
N GLU A 781 -16.39 -29.64 25.32
CA GLU A 781 -17.29 -30.18 26.34
C GLU A 781 -17.00 -29.56 27.71
N GLN A 782 -16.65 -28.26 27.77
CA GLN A 782 -16.51 -27.51 29.03
C GLN A 782 -17.25 -26.17 29.06
N ASP A 783 -18.12 -25.87 28.09
CA ASP A 783 -19.30 -24.99 28.30
C ASP A 783 -20.49 -25.80 28.87
N THR A 784 -20.18 -26.69 29.81
CA THR A 784 -21.07 -27.77 30.22
C THR A 784 -22.09 -27.37 31.28
N VAL A 785 -23.34 -27.57 30.88
CA VAL A 785 -24.55 -27.91 31.67
C VAL A 785 -25.36 -26.77 32.28
N GLU A 786 -24.78 -25.67 32.77
CA GLU A 786 -25.60 -24.65 33.45
C GLU A 786 -26.29 -23.63 32.50
N ASN A 787 -25.81 -23.44 31.26
CA ASN A 787 -26.36 -22.43 30.33
C ASN A 787 -27.38 -22.95 29.29
N ASN A 788 -27.41 -24.25 28.96
CA ASN A 788 -28.34 -24.80 27.96
C ASN A 788 -29.80 -24.91 28.46
N ASN A 789 -30.05 -24.86 29.77
CA ASN A 789 -31.40 -24.95 30.33
C ASN A 789 -32.28 -23.71 30.09
N ASN A 790 -31.69 -22.59 29.65
CA ASN A 790 -32.36 -21.31 29.46
C ASN A 790 -32.72 -21.00 28.00
N TRP A 791 -32.43 -21.89 27.05
CA TRP A 791 -32.75 -21.70 25.64
C TRP A 791 -33.61 -22.85 25.12
N GLY A 792 -34.54 -22.53 24.21
CA GLY A 792 -35.38 -23.54 23.57
C GLY A 792 -35.84 -23.14 22.18
N ILE A 793 -36.28 -24.14 21.41
CA ILE A 793 -36.87 -23.97 20.09
C ILE A 793 -38.36 -23.68 20.28
N VAL A 794 -38.84 -22.61 19.63
CA VAL A 794 -40.27 -22.28 19.60
C VAL A 794 -40.94 -23.11 18.51
N ASP A 795 -41.87 -23.98 18.89
CA ASP A 795 -42.75 -24.62 17.92
C ASP A 795 -43.79 -23.61 17.43
N LEU A 796 -43.83 -23.40 16.12
CA LEU A 796 -44.78 -22.50 15.44
C LEU A 796 -45.78 -23.27 14.58
N MET A 797 -45.59 -24.59 14.42
CA MET A 797 -46.32 -25.42 13.47
C MET A 797 -47.29 -26.37 14.13
N PHE A 798 -46.87 -27.12 15.15
CA PHE A 798 -47.69 -28.19 15.74
C PHE A 798 -48.32 -27.76 17.06
N ASN A 799 -47.51 -27.26 17.99
CA ASN A 799 -47.97 -26.74 19.27
C ASN A 799 -47.46 -25.30 19.46
N PRO A 800 -48.22 -24.27 19.02
CA PRO A 800 -47.73 -22.89 19.00
C PRO A 800 -47.30 -22.39 20.38
N GLY A 801 -46.01 -22.06 20.48
CA GLY A 801 -45.42 -21.54 21.70
C GLY A 801 -44.99 -22.61 22.71
N GLU A 802 -45.10 -23.90 22.37
CA GLU A 802 -44.35 -24.94 23.07
C GLU A 802 -42.85 -24.67 22.88
N ILE A 803 -42.10 -24.72 23.99
CA ILE A 803 -40.66 -24.49 23.99
C ILE A 803 -39.95 -25.81 24.19
N LEU A 804 -39.36 -26.32 23.11
CA LEU A 804 -38.57 -27.55 23.13
C LEU A 804 -37.16 -27.20 23.63
N ARG A 805 -36.79 -27.67 24.83
CA ARG A 805 -35.48 -27.34 25.42
C ARG A 805 -34.34 -27.79 24.50
N LEU A 806 -33.36 -26.91 24.29
CA LEU A 806 -32.20 -27.27 23.46
C LEU A 806 -31.49 -28.51 24.03
N GLY A 807 -31.20 -29.48 23.16
CA GLY A 807 -30.56 -30.74 23.52
C GLY A 807 -31.51 -31.88 23.86
N SER A 808 -32.83 -31.64 24.01
CA SER A 808 -33.82 -32.69 24.22
C SER A 808 -34.04 -33.56 22.98
N SER A 809 -34.59 -34.77 23.16
CA SER A 809 -35.01 -35.65 22.06
C SER A 809 -35.96 -34.93 21.12
N GLU A 810 -36.93 -34.21 21.67
CA GLU A 810 -37.98 -33.50 20.93
C GLU A 810 -37.39 -32.37 20.09
N ALA A 811 -36.41 -31.62 20.61
CA ALA A 811 -35.70 -30.58 19.86
C ALA A 811 -34.83 -31.17 18.74
N ARG A 812 -34.18 -32.32 18.99
CA ARG A 812 -33.44 -33.05 17.96
C ARG A 812 -34.38 -33.57 16.88
N ASP A 813 -35.51 -34.14 17.24
CA ASP A 813 -36.50 -34.66 16.30
C ASP A 813 -37.13 -33.52 15.49
N TYR A 814 -37.43 -32.39 16.12
CA TYR A 814 -37.95 -31.20 15.45
C TYR A 814 -37.00 -30.68 14.36
N THR A 815 -35.69 -30.80 14.60
CA THR A 815 -34.63 -30.35 13.67
C THR A 815 -34.19 -31.43 12.68
N ARG A 816 -34.37 -32.72 12.99
CA ARG A 816 -33.84 -33.85 12.24
C ARG A 816 -34.76 -34.51 11.24
N ILE A 817 -36.06 -34.20 11.17
CA ILE A 817 -37.03 -34.96 10.36
C ILE A 817 -36.45 -35.29 8.99
N SER A 818 -36.01 -36.54 8.87
CA SER A 818 -35.21 -37.10 7.80
C SER A 818 -36.14 -37.77 6.81
N SER A 819 -35.88 -37.55 5.52
CA SER A 819 -35.95 -38.55 4.42
C SER A 819 -37.20 -39.43 4.18
N ASP A 820 -38.24 -39.42 5.02
CA ASP A 820 -39.39 -40.33 4.85
C ASP A 820 -40.56 -39.67 4.08
N PHE A 821 -40.33 -38.49 3.49
CA PHE A 821 -41.35 -37.71 2.77
C PHE A 821 -40.79 -37.08 1.47
N GLU A 822 -40.09 -37.89 0.66
CA GLU A 822 -40.02 -37.65 -0.80
C GLU A 822 -41.23 -38.26 -1.51
#